data_AF-A0A969SHW4-F1
#
_entry.id   AF-A0A969SHW4-F1
#
_cell.length_a   1.000
_cell.length_b   1.000
_cell.length_c   1.000
_cell.angle_alpha   90.00
_cell.angle_beta   90.00
_cell.angle_gamma   90.00
#
_symmetry.space_group_name_H-M   'P 1'
#
loop_
_entity.id
_entity.type
_entity.pdbx_description
1 polymer ?
#
loop_
_entity_poly.entity_id
_entity_poly.type
_entity_poly.pdbx_seq_one_letter_code
_entity_poly.pdbx_strand_id
1 'polypeptide(L)'
;MQALLLLIGFGFGALVGWIILNKRNSRSLMRMEGAQQALSQLESQLHTRNLGLRQEIHERNKLSVQLSQLQSRFEMVNMDREHLTSQVSELEGMLAGINADRAQFDSLLSDLQSELKNAQKFHSNSSELAEIQAQLAVSEQERSQLNTQVLEMQAELETVDAERAQFHALLSKFDSQLETANQARSQLQYQLSELQIKFDRKNQDLDRIQPELSDLQAQLALVEGDRSQFTTQFSELQTQLESANDERQLLNSQLQTTCQKHKQIKYQLLTTERQLEAAIEERELLKSQLLELQPELASASQERSQLNSQLSELLSQLDAANVEREQLNSQLSELQSNLDAANREREQLTYQLSVKQAQNQIQSQVGELENRLATAFEERSHLQSELENVNTDRFQLQSQLSELQSQIDTTSQNQTQLHDRVSELENQLETLSQSRSQLQSELENTHRERAHIYSQLSQFQSQIDTADEGKNQLQAQVAALENQLETVYEERLQLNAQLSEAPAKSLKGDRESEQSDAELEQVESSTSDSEVLNSQELVVSQQGNSNYSTIGEALQNAAAGARIYVNPGLYQESLIIDKSVEIIGNTEAGSIIVESSTSNCIKMQTDSALVRGLTLNATGKYYAVDIRKGQLVIEDSDITAADYSVMVICGPEAACEIRRCQIHNGIWNGIFISDEGKATVEDCNIFDNGTLGIGVGLGGKLIVRRCRINGNEGEAIAVYRDSIATVEDCDLTGNSGGAWRIVDNGYVSGKGNRE
;
A
#
# COMPACT_ATOMS: atom_id res chain seq x y z
N MET A 1 56.24 -16.31 -197.15
CA MET A 1 56.73 -15.22 -198.04
C MET A 1 58.26 -15.29 -197.98
N GLN A 2 59.06 -15.41 -199.06
CA GLN A 2 59.20 -14.51 -200.23
C GLN A 2 59.60 -13.09 -199.78
N ALA A 3 60.66 -12.41 -200.28
CA ALA A 3 61.54 -12.60 -201.46
C ALA A 3 62.87 -11.77 -201.31
N LEU A 4 64.00 -11.85 -202.07
CA LEU A 4 64.66 -12.83 -202.99
C LEU A 4 66.06 -12.25 -203.48
N LEU A 5 67.09 -13.09 -203.76
CA LEU A 5 68.17 -12.92 -204.82
C LEU A 5 69.28 -11.80 -204.67
N LEU A 6 70.49 -11.73 -205.32
CA LEU A 6 71.40 -12.62 -206.14
C LEU A 6 72.88 -12.04 -206.36
N LEU A 7 73.88 -12.94 -206.56
CA LEU A 7 75.08 -13.03 -207.49
C LEU A 7 76.19 -11.94 -207.81
N ILE A 8 77.45 -12.47 -207.94
CA ILE A 8 78.56 -12.26 -208.96
C ILE A 8 79.55 -11.03 -208.95
N GLY A 9 80.86 -11.28 -209.20
CA GLY A 9 81.87 -10.28 -209.68
C GLY A 9 83.38 -10.67 -209.72
N PHE A 10 84.07 -10.49 -210.87
CA PHE A 10 85.46 -10.90 -211.27
C PHE A 10 86.70 -10.05 -210.78
N GLY A 11 87.93 -10.63 -210.77
CA GLY A 11 89.06 -10.19 -211.66
C GLY A 11 90.38 -9.48 -211.19
N PHE A 12 91.53 -10.21 -211.15
CA PHE A 12 92.94 -9.91 -211.58
C PHE A 12 93.83 -8.67 -211.15
N GLY A 13 95.15 -8.92 -210.95
CA GLY A 13 96.31 -7.96 -210.90
C GLY A 13 97.13 -7.97 -209.56
N ALA A 14 98.46 -8.15 -209.41
CA ALA A 14 99.74 -7.82 -210.12
C ALA A 14 100.33 -6.41 -209.79
N LEU A 15 101.66 -6.12 -209.65
CA LEU A 15 102.93 -6.86 -209.38
C LEU A 15 104.09 -5.81 -209.13
N VAL A 16 105.25 -6.21 -208.55
CA VAL A 16 106.56 -5.47 -208.47
C VAL A 16 106.62 -4.28 -207.47
N GLY A 17 107.71 -3.99 -206.72
CA GLY A 17 108.98 -4.70 -206.47
C GLY A 17 110.16 -3.75 -206.09
N TRP A 18 111.36 -4.32 -205.81
CA TRP A 18 112.69 -3.65 -205.67
C TRP A 18 112.90 -2.77 -204.40
N ILE A 19 113.70 -3.12 -203.37
CA ILE A 19 115.18 -3.34 -203.22
C ILE A 19 116.00 -2.02 -203.12
N ILE A 20 116.73 -1.80 -201.99
CA ILE A 20 118.10 -1.19 -201.83
C ILE A 20 118.40 -0.72 -200.35
N LEU A 21 119.53 -1.19 -199.75
CA LEU A 21 120.33 -0.65 -198.59
C LEU A 21 119.65 -0.34 -197.20
N ASN A 22 120.31 -0.23 -196.02
CA ASN A 22 121.60 -0.72 -195.45
C ASN A 22 121.66 -0.60 -193.88
N LYS A 23 122.38 -1.53 -193.19
CA LYS A 23 123.07 -1.47 -191.86
C LYS A 23 122.57 -0.68 -190.61
N ARG A 24 122.89 -1.26 -189.43
CA ARG A 24 122.99 -0.68 -188.04
C ARG A 24 121.66 -0.34 -187.32
N ASN A 25 121.54 -0.39 -185.98
CA ASN A 25 122.39 -0.97 -184.91
C ASN A 25 121.52 -1.39 -183.68
N SER A 26 122.07 -2.08 -182.67
CA SER A 26 121.33 -2.75 -181.59
C SER A 26 121.29 -2.05 -180.22
N ARG A 27 120.18 -2.22 -179.46
CA ARG A 27 120.04 -2.40 -177.99
C ARG A 27 118.63 -2.02 -177.49
N SER A 28 117.64 -2.91 -177.64
CA SER A 28 116.22 -2.61 -177.33
C SER A 28 115.45 -3.77 -176.68
N LEU A 29 116.10 -4.62 -175.87
CA LEU A 29 115.50 -5.90 -175.43
C LEU A 29 115.49 -6.18 -173.90
N MET A 30 116.17 -5.40 -173.05
CA MET A 30 116.24 -5.64 -171.58
C MET A 30 115.51 -4.55 -170.76
N ARG A 31 114.27 -4.21 -171.13
CA ARG A 31 113.40 -3.32 -170.32
C ARG A 31 111.98 -3.85 -170.11
N MET A 32 111.68 -5.08 -170.55
CA MET A 32 110.31 -5.61 -170.55
C MET A 32 110.02 -6.58 -169.38
N GLU A 33 110.98 -7.40 -168.96
CA GLU A 33 110.78 -8.38 -167.87
C GLU A 33 110.45 -7.73 -166.51
N GLY A 34 111.06 -6.58 -166.22
CA GLY A 34 110.83 -5.85 -164.96
C GLY A 34 109.42 -5.31 -164.75
N ALA A 35 108.58 -5.24 -165.80
CA ALA A 35 107.18 -4.83 -165.67
C ALA A 35 106.25 -6.02 -165.33
N GLN A 36 106.61 -7.24 -165.74
CA GLN A 36 105.68 -8.37 -165.74
C GLN A 36 105.66 -9.12 -164.39
N GLN A 37 106.75 -9.09 -163.62
CA GLN A 37 106.78 -9.63 -162.24
C GLN A 37 106.04 -8.75 -161.22
N ALA A 38 105.95 -7.43 -161.44
CA ALA A 38 105.30 -6.52 -160.49
C ALA A 38 103.76 -6.67 -160.47
N LEU A 39 103.15 -6.97 -161.61
CA LEU A 39 101.69 -7.10 -161.74
C LEU A 39 101.12 -8.33 -161.01
N SER A 40 101.76 -9.49 -161.11
CA SER A 40 101.26 -10.73 -160.47
C SER A 40 101.33 -10.68 -158.94
N GLN A 41 102.30 -9.95 -158.37
CA GLN A 41 102.31 -9.68 -156.92
C GLN A 41 101.13 -8.82 -156.48
N LEU A 42 100.72 -7.83 -157.30
CA LEU A 42 99.62 -6.93 -156.97
C LEU A 42 98.25 -7.63 -156.98
N GLU A 43 98.00 -8.50 -157.96
CA GLU A 43 96.76 -9.29 -158.03
C GLU A 43 96.61 -10.25 -156.85
N SER A 44 97.70 -10.91 -156.44
CA SER A 44 97.72 -11.79 -155.26
C SER A 44 97.36 -11.05 -153.97
N GLN A 45 97.91 -9.85 -153.77
CA GLN A 45 97.57 -8.99 -152.63
C GLN A 45 96.11 -8.53 -152.67
N LEU A 46 95.60 -8.14 -153.84
CA LEU A 46 94.20 -7.70 -154.02
C LEU A 46 93.18 -8.81 -153.75
N HIS A 47 93.48 -10.05 -154.14
CA HIS A 47 92.60 -11.19 -153.85
C HIS A 47 92.56 -11.48 -152.35
N THR A 48 93.73 -11.51 -151.69
CA THR A 48 93.86 -11.72 -150.24
C THR A 48 93.11 -10.63 -149.45
N ARG A 49 93.24 -9.36 -149.87
CA ARG A 49 92.55 -8.22 -149.24
C ARG A 49 91.02 -8.31 -149.37
N ASN A 50 90.51 -8.79 -150.51
CA ASN A 50 89.08 -8.99 -150.73
C ASN A 50 88.48 -10.13 -149.89
N LEU A 51 89.23 -11.21 -149.63
CA LEU A 51 88.78 -12.26 -148.69
C LEU A 51 88.63 -11.71 -147.27
N GLY A 52 89.63 -10.97 -146.77
CA GLY A 52 89.60 -10.37 -145.43
C GLY A 52 88.40 -9.44 -145.23
N LEU A 53 88.15 -8.53 -146.18
CA LEU A 53 86.99 -7.61 -146.14
C LEU A 53 85.64 -8.35 -146.07
N ARG A 54 85.51 -9.53 -146.72
CA ARG A 54 84.28 -10.34 -146.62
C ARG A 54 84.10 -10.96 -145.24
N GLN A 55 85.17 -11.35 -144.54
CA GLN A 55 85.08 -11.82 -143.15
C GLN A 55 84.73 -10.68 -142.18
N GLU A 56 85.34 -9.50 -142.34
CA GLU A 56 85.03 -8.32 -141.51
C GLU A 56 83.55 -7.91 -141.64
N ILE A 57 83.00 -7.91 -142.86
CA ILE A 57 81.57 -7.60 -143.09
C ILE A 57 80.66 -8.67 -142.43
N HIS A 58 81.03 -9.95 -142.46
CA HIS A 58 80.25 -11.01 -141.85
C HIS A 58 80.21 -10.90 -140.32
N GLU A 59 81.36 -10.69 -139.67
CA GLU A 59 81.41 -10.45 -138.22
C GLU A 59 80.70 -9.14 -137.83
N ARG A 60 80.82 -8.07 -138.63
CA ARG A 60 80.11 -6.81 -138.36
C ARG A 60 78.58 -6.96 -138.41
N ASN A 61 78.06 -7.76 -139.35
CA ASN A 61 76.63 -8.09 -139.39
C ASN A 61 76.20 -8.95 -138.20
N LYS A 62 77.03 -9.92 -137.79
CA LYS A 62 76.81 -10.76 -136.60
C LYS A 62 76.78 -9.94 -135.31
N LEU A 63 77.71 -9.00 -135.11
CA LEU A 63 77.66 -8.03 -134.02
C LEU A 63 76.42 -7.13 -134.08
N SER A 64 75.97 -6.70 -135.28
CA SER A 64 74.76 -5.89 -135.41
C SER A 64 73.49 -6.61 -134.93
N VAL A 65 73.38 -7.92 -135.18
CA VAL A 65 72.27 -8.74 -134.66
C VAL A 65 72.37 -8.90 -133.14
N GLN A 66 73.57 -9.15 -132.61
CA GLN A 66 73.79 -9.23 -131.16
C GLN A 66 73.49 -7.91 -130.44
N LEU A 67 73.84 -6.77 -131.04
CA LEU A 67 73.53 -5.44 -130.49
C LEU A 67 72.02 -5.21 -130.39
N SER A 68 71.27 -5.55 -131.46
CA SER A 68 69.80 -5.49 -131.47
C SER A 68 69.16 -6.37 -130.39
N GLN A 69 69.66 -7.59 -130.20
CA GLN A 69 69.20 -8.49 -129.13
C GLN A 69 69.53 -7.96 -127.73
N LEU A 70 70.69 -7.32 -127.55
CA LEU A 70 71.08 -6.71 -126.28
C LEU A 70 70.20 -5.48 -125.95
N GLN A 71 69.89 -4.68 -126.97
CA GLN A 71 69.08 -3.46 -126.84
C GLN A 71 67.63 -3.81 -126.43
N SER A 72 67.00 -4.79 -127.08
CA SER A 72 65.68 -5.29 -126.68
C SER A 72 65.65 -5.89 -125.26
N ARG A 73 66.75 -6.54 -124.82
CA ARG A 73 66.89 -6.99 -123.43
C ARG A 73 67.03 -5.84 -122.43
N PHE A 74 67.69 -4.74 -122.82
CA PHE A 74 67.81 -3.54 -121.97
C PHE A 74 66.48 -2.79 -121.86
N GLU A 75 65.66 -2.80 -122.90
CA GLU A 75 64.30 -2.26 -122.90
C GLU A 75 63.39 -3.06 -121.95
N MET A 76 63.40 -4.40 -122.01
CA MET A 76 62.69 -5.24 -121.03
C MET A 76 63.13 -4.99 -119.59
N VAL A 77 64.45 -4.94 -119.33
CA VAL A 77 64.97 -4.67 -117.97
C VAL A 77 64.58 -3.28 -117.45
N ASN A 78 64.39 -2.28 -118.32
CA ASN A 78 63.85 -0.98 -117.89
C ASN A 78 62.35 -1.03 -117.60
N MET A 79 61.56 -1.79 -118.36
CA MET A 79 60.14 -2.02 -118.04
C MET A 79 59.99 -2.76 -116.70
N ASP A 80 60.79 -3.80 -116.45
CA ASP A 80 60.84 -4.50 -115.16
C ASP A 80 61.23 -3.57 -114.01
N ARG A 81 62.22 -2.68 -114.24
CA ARG A 81 62.66 -1.68 -113.26
C ARG A 81 61.56 -0.66 -112.95
N GLU A 82 60.82 -0.20 -113.94
CA GLU A 82 59.72 0.76 -113.76
C GLU A 82 58.52 0.12 -113.08
N HIS A 83 58.18 -1.13 -113.43
CA HIS A 83 57.18 -1.93 -112.72
C HIS A 83 57.55 -2.12 -111.24
N LEU A 84 58.78 -2.56 -110.95
CA LEU A 84 59.27 -2.71 -109.57
C LEU A 84 59.29 -1.39 -108.81
N THR A 85 59.61 -0.27 -109.47
CA THR A 85 59.56 1.07 -108.85
C THR A 85 58.13 1.45 -108.48
N SER A 86 57.14 1.13 -109.33
CA SER A 86 55.73 1.33 -109.02
C SER A 86 55.29 0.47 -107.83
N GLN A 87 55.70 -0.81 -107.77
CA GLN A 87 55.38 -1.71 -106.66
C GLN A 87 56.02 -1.28 -105.33
N VAL A 88 57.25 -0.74 -105.36
CA VAL A 88 57.88 -0.15 -104.16
C VAL A 88 57.09 1.06 -103.68
N SER A 89 56.69 1.97 -104.58
CA SER A 89 55.89 3.15 -104.19
C SER A 89 54.51 2.79 -103.63
N GLU A 90 53.88 1.73 -104.16
CA GLU A 90 52.62 1.20 -103.63
C GLU A 90 52.81 0.61 -102.21
N LEU A 91 53.87 -0.18 -101.99
CA LEU A 91 54.23 -0.72 -100.68
C LEU A 91 54.62 0.36 -99.66
N GLU A 92 55.31 1.42 -100.07
CA GLU A 92 55.60 2.59 -99.25
C GLU A 92 54.30 3.30 -98.82
N GLY A 93 53.32 3.41 -99.73
CA GLY A 93 51.98 3.91 -99.42
C GLY A 93 51.22 3.03 -98.41
N MET A 94 51.25 1.71 -98.57
CA MET A 94 50.65 0.77 -97.60
C MET A 94 51.33 0.87 -96.22
N LEU A 95 52.66 1.01 -96.19
CA LEU A 95 53.43 1.13 -94.94
C LEU A 95 53.20 2.48 -94.25
N ALA A 96 52.96 3.56 -95.00
CA ALA A 96 52.49 4.82 -94.44
C ALA A 96 51.09 4.69 -93.81
N GLY A 97 50.17 3.97 -94.45
CA GLY A 97 48.85 3.64 -93.90
C GLY A 97 48.94 2.88 -92.58
N ILE A 98 49.69 1.77 -92.54
CA ILE A 98 49.88 0.95 -91.33
C ILE A 98 50.48 1.77 -90.17
N ASN A 99 51.36 2.73 -90.45
CA ASN A 99 51.90 3.63 -89.42
C ASN A 99 50.86 4.64 -88.90
N ALA A 100 49.94 5.11 -89.75
CA ALA A 100 48.82 5.96 -89.34
C ALA A 100 47.81 5.18 -88.49
N ASP A 101 47.45 3.95 -88.89
CA ASP A 101 46.59 3.06 -88.12
C ASP A 101 47.21 2.74 -86.75
N ARG A 102 48.52 2.46 -86.72
CA ARG A 102 49.26 2.27 -85.46
C ARG A 102 49.18 3.49 -84.55
N ALA A 103 49.37 4.70 -85.08
CA ALA A 103 49.26 5.93 -84.29
C ALA A 103 47.84 6.13 -83.72
N GLN A 104 46.79 5.71 -84.45
CA GLN A 104 45.43 5.68 -83.91
C GLN A 104 45.27 4.63 -82.80
N PHE A 105 45.83 3.43 -82.95
CA PHE A 105 45.82 2.41 -81.90
C PHE A 105 46.60 2.83 -80.65
N ASP A 106 47.76 3.48 -80.79
CA ASP A 106 48.56 3.99 -79.67
C ASP A 106 47.79 5.12 -78.93
N SER A 107 47.02 5.96 -79.64
CA SER A 107 46.08 6.90 -79.01
C SER A 107 44.94 6.19 -78.28
N LEU A 108 44.26 5.24 -78.94
CA LEU A 108 43.16 4.47 -78.34
C LEU A 108 43.59 3.71 -77.08
N LEU A 109 44.83 3.22 -77.07
CA LEU A 109 45.45 2.56 -75.92
C LEU A 109 45.71 3.54 -74.77
N SER A 110 46.16 4.77 -75.07
CA SER A 110 46.30 5.85 -74.08
C SER A 110 44.95 6.24 -73.47
N ASP A 111 43.90 6.36 -74.29
CA ASP A 111 42.55 6.69 -73.83
C ASP A 111 41.98 5.57 -72.95
N LEU A 112 42.10 4.30 -73.38
CA LEU A 112 41.75 3.12 -72.57
C LEU A 112 42.55 3.02 -71.27
N GLN A 113 43.83 3.41 -71.25
CA GLN A 113 44.63 3.47 -70.01
C GLN A 113 44.15 4.60 -69.08
N SER A 114 43.68 5.71 -69.63
CA SER A 114 43.07 6.83 -68.89
C SER A 114 41.72 6.42 -68.29
N GLU A 115 40.88 5.72 -69.05
CA GLU A 115 39.63 5.12 -68.58
C GLU A 115 39.88 4.04 -67.52
N LEU A 116 40.84 3.13 -67.72
CA LEU A 116 41.23 2.12 -66.73
C LEU A 116 41.70 2.77 -65.43
N LYS A 117 42.47 3.87 -65.50
CA LYS A 117 42.94 4.62 -64.33
C LYS A 117 41.81 5.36 -63.61
N ASN A 118 40.76 5.76 -64.33
CA ASN A 118 39.53 6.28 -63.72
C ASN A 118 38.68 5.16 -63.11
N ALA A 119 38.57 4.00 -63.76
CA ALA A 119 37.92 2.82 -63.19
C ALA A 119 38.65 2.30 -61.93
N GLN A 120 39.97 2.45 -61.85
CA GLN A 120 40.74 2.15 -60.63
C GLN A 120 40.43 3.09 -59.44
N LYS A 121 39.73 4.22 -59.64
CA LYS A 121 39.24 5.05 -58.53
C LYS A 121 38.07 4.44 -57.76
N PHE A 122 37.48 3.33 -58.22
CA PHE A 122 36.38 2.61 -57.55
C PHE A 122 36.68 2.21 -56.09
N HIS A 123 37.97 2.24 -55.68
CA HIS A 123 38.39 2.13 -54.28
C HIS A 123 37.79 3.21 -53.36
N SER A 124 37.42 4.41 -53.84
CA SER A 124 36.70 5.41 -53.02
C SER A 124 35.30 4.92 -52.65
N ASN A 125 34.55 4.43 -53.64
CA ASN A 125 33.23 3.82 -53.44
C ASN A 125 33.29 2.55 -52.58
N SER A 126 34.44 1.86 -52.54
CA SER A 126 34.64 0.75 -51.60
C SER A 126 34.73 1.20 -50.13
N SER A 127 35.15 2.44 -49.86
CA SER A 127 35.12 3.02 -48.52
C SER A 127 33.69 3.44 -48.13
N GLU A 128 32.98 4.10 -49.05
CA GLU A 128 31.57 4.46 -48.88
C GLU A 128 30.69 3.22 -48.65
N LEU A 129 30.93 2.14 -49.40
CA LEU A 129 30.21 0.86 -49.24
C LEU A 129 30.49 0.23 -47.86
N ALA A 130 31.73 0.26 -47.38
CA ALA A 130 32.09 -0.27 -46.07
C ALA A 130 31.48 0.56 -44.92
N GLU A 131 31.42 1.88 -45.09
CA GLU A 131 30.76 2.78 -44.13
C GLU A 131 29.24 2.56 -44.08
N ILE A 132 28.59 2.42 -45.24
CA ILE A 132 27.16 2.07 -45.34
C ILE A 132 26.89 0.67 -44.74
N GLN A 133 27.79 -0.31 -44.94
CA GLN A 133 27.68 -1.64 -44.32
C GLN A 133 27.83 -1.59 -42.79
N ALA A 134 28.73 -0.74 -42.27
CA ALA A 134 28.85 -0.52 -40.83
C ALA A 134 27.61 0.15 -40.23
N GLN A 135 27.07 1.18 -40.91
CA GLN A 135 25.82 1.84 -40.50
C GLN A 135 24.63 0.87 -40.53
N LEU A 136 24.53 0.03 -41.58
CA LEU A 136 23.47 -0.99 -41.67
C LEU A 136 23.57 -2.01 -40.52
N ALA A 137 24.77 -2.50 -40.19
CA ALA A 137 24.96 -3.43 -39.07
C ALA A 137 24.57 -2.80 -37.71
N VAL A 138 24.85 -1.51 -37.51
CA VAL A 138 24.41 -0.77 -36.32
C VAL A 138 22.87 -0.69 -36.28
N SER A 139 22.21 -0.29 -37.37
CA SER A 139 20.74 -0.22 -37.39
C SER A 139 20.04 -1.58 -37.36
N GLU A 140 20.68 -2.67 -37.79
CA GLU A 140 20.22 -4.04 -37.56
C GLU A 140 20.33 -4.42 -36.08
N GLN A 141 21.40 -4.01 -35.39
CA GLN A 141 21.56 -4.20 -33.94
C GLN A 141 20.54 -3.36 -33.14
N GLU A 142 20.36 -2.08 -33.48
CA GLU A 142 19.34 -1.19 -32.89
C GLU A 142 17.93 -1.79 -33.07
N ARG A 143 17.60 -2.23 -34.29
CA ARG A 143 16.34 -2.90 -34.58
C ARG A 143 16.17 -4.20 -33.77
N SER A 144 17.24 -4.96 -33.56
CA SER A 144 17.19 -6.17 -32.74
C SER A 144 16.89 -5.83 -31.27
N GLN A 145 17.55 -4.81 -30.72
CA GLN A 145 17.31 -4.33 -29.35
C GLN A 145 15.87 -3.81 -29.18
N LEU A 146 15.39 -3.00 -30.13
CA LEU A 146 14.03 -2.47 -30.12
C LEU A 146 12.97 -3.60 -30.21
N ASN A 147 13.27 -4.67 -30.97
CA ASN A 147 12.38 -5.83 -31.06
C ASN A 147 12.34 -6.64 -29.75
N THR A 148 13.45 -6.71 -29.00
CA THR A 148 13.45 -7.29 -27.64
C THR A 148 12.61 -6.45 -26.69
N GLN A 149 12.79 -5.13 -26.68
CA GLN A 149 11.99 -4.21 -25.85
C GLN A 149 10.48 -4.29 -26.15
N VAL A 150 10.11 -4.45 -27.42
CA VAL A 150 8.69 -4.65 -27.81
C VAL A 150 8.14 -5.98 -27.29
N LEU A 151 8.95 -7.05 -27.21
CA LEU A 151 8.53 -8.33 -26.62
C LEU A 151 8.43 -8.25 -25.09
N GLU A 152 9.33 -7.52 -24.43
CA GLU A 152 9.29 -7.25 -22.99
C GLU A 152 8.03 -6.45 -22.63
N MET A 153 7.76 -5.34 -23.33
CA MET A 153 6.53 -4.55 -23.18
C MET A 153 5.24 -5.35 -23.50
N GLN A 154 5.30 -6.34 -24.39
CA GLN A 154 4.15 -7.21 -24.67
C GLN A 154 3.88 -8.16 -23.50
N ALA A 155 4.91 -8.72 -22.87
CA ALA A 155 4.75 -9.54 -21.67
C ALA A 155 4.23 -8.72 -20.48
N GLU A 156 4.70 -7.48 -20.30
CA GLU A 156 4.15 -6.54 -19.30
C GLU A 156 2.67 -6.20 -19.58
N LEU A 157 2.29 -6.07 -20.85
CA LEU A 157 0.87 -5.82 -21.20
C LEU A 157 -0.02 -7.02 -20.85
N GLU A 158 0.46 -8.25 -21.09
CA GLU A 158 -0.26 -9.48 -20.72
C GLU A 158 -0.42 -9.61 -19.19
N THR A 159 0.58 -9.23 -18.38
CA THR A 159 0.42 -9.22 -16.92
C THR A 159 -0.59 -8.16 -16.46
N VAL A 160 -0.59 -6.96 -17.04
CA VAL A 160 -1.57 -5.91 -16.71
C VAL A 160 -3.00 -6.29 -17.14
N ASP A 161 -3.17 -6.98 -18.28
CA ASP A 161 -4.47 -7.54 -18.68
C ASP A 161 -4.95 -8.65 -17.71
N ALA A 162 -4.04 -9.49 -17.20
CA ALA A 162 -4.34 -10.50 -16.19
C ALA A 162 -4.73 -9.88 -14.83
N GLU A 163 -4.01 -8.86 -14.37
CA GLU A 163 -4.38 -8.09 -13.17
C GLU A 163 -5.75 -7.42 -13.33
N ARG A 164 -6.04 -6.79 -14.48
CA ARG A 164 -7.35 -6.18 -14.73
C ARG A 164 -8.47 -7.23 -14.71
N ALA A 165 -8.23 -8.45 -15.17
CA ALA A 165 -9.18 -9.55 -15.06
C ALA A 165 -9.44 -9.96 -13.59
N GLN A 166 -8.40 -10.00 -12.74
CA GLN A 166 -8.54 -10.28 -11.31
C GLN A 166 -9.33 -9.17 -10.60
N PHE A 167 -9.04 -7.89 -10.87
CA PHE A 167 -9.82 -6.76 -10.34
C PHE A 167 -11.30 -6.81 -10.79
N HIS A 168 -11.58 -7.21 -12.03
CA HIS A 168 -12.95 -7.33 -12.51
C HIS A 168 -13.72 -8.47 -11.81
N ALA A 169 -13.06 -9.61 -11.54
CA ALA A 169 -13.63 -10.69 -10.74
C ALA A 169 -13.89 -10.27 -9.28
N LEU A 170 -12.99 -9.47 -8.69
CA LEU A 170 -13.16 -8.91 -7.34
C LEU A 170 -14.34 -7.92 -7.27
N LEU A 171 -14.51 -7.05 -8.27
CA LEU A 171 -15.67 -6.16 -8.37
C LEU A 171 -16.98 -6.94 -8.46
N SER A 172 -17.06 -7.97 -9.31
CA SER A 172 -18.25 -8.84 -9.41
C SER A 172 -18.57 -9.55 -8.09
N LYS A 173 -17.56 -9.89 -7.27
CA LYS A 173 -17.75 -10.44 -5.92
C LYS A 173 -18.34 -9.40 -4.96
N PHE A 174 -17.86 -8.15 -5.01
CA PHE A 174 -18.41 -7.06 -4.21
C PHE A 174 -19.85 -6.71 -4.60
N ASP A 175 -20.19 -6.68 -5.90
CA ASP A 175 -21.57 -6.45 -6.37
C ASP A 175 -22.53 -7.51 -5.81
N SER A 176 -22.13 -8.79 -5.85
CA SER A 176 -22.92 -9.89 -5.26
C SER A 176 -23.08 -9.75 -3.75
N GLN A 177 -22.04 -9.35 -3.01
CA GLN A 177 -22.13 -9.10 -1.57
C GLN A 177 -23.05 -7.90 -1.25
N LEU A 178 -23.00 -6.84 -2.06
CA LEU A 178 -23.81 -5.64 -1.90
C LEU A 178 -25.29 -5.90 -2.22
N GLU A 179 -25.60 -6.79 -3.18
CA GLU A 179 -26.97 -7.25 -3.40
C GLU A 179 -27.49 -8.10 -2.22
N THR A 180 -26.67 -9.05 -1.71
CA THR A 180 -27.02 -9.83 -0.50
C THR A 180 -27.28 -8.92 0.71
N ALA A 181 -26.43 -7.91 0.94
CA ALA A 181 -26.61 -6.95 2.03
C ALA A 181 -27.90 -6.11 1.87
N ASN A 182 -28.29 -5.78 0.64
CA ASN A 182 -29.55 -5.08 0.38
C ASN A 182 -30.79 -5.97 0.62
N GLN A 183 -30.70 -7.27 0.33
CA GLN A 183 -31.76 -8.23 0.66
C GLN A 183 -31.92 -8.37 2.18
N ALA A 184 -30.82 -8.54 2.92
CA ALA A 184 -30.84 -8.60 4.39
C ALA A 184 -31.39 -7.31 5.03
N ARG A 185 -30.97 -6.13 4.53
CA ARG A 185 -31.51 -4.82 4.96
C ARG A 185 -33.02 -4.72 4.75
N SER A 186 -33.53 -5.28 3.64
CA SER A 186 -34.96 -5.28 3.33
C SER A 186 -35.77 -6.20 4.27
N GLN A 187 -35.20 -7.34 4.66
CA GLN A 187 -35.80 -8.26 5.64
C GLN A 187 -35.86 -7.62 7.05
N LEU A 188 -34.76 -7.01 7.50
CA LEU A 188 -34.71 -6.27 8.76
C LEU A 188 -35.73 -5.12 8.79
N GLN A 189 -35.87 -4.39 7.69
CA GLN A 189 -36.84 -3.30 7.58
C GLN A 189 -38.30 -3.80 7.67
N TYR A 190 -38.60 -5.00 7.14
CA TYR A 190 -39.90 -5.65 7.34
C TYR A 190 -40.11 -6.05 8.81
N GLN A 191 -39.15 -6.76 9.42
CA GLN A 191 -39.22 -7.19 10.83
C GLN A 191 -39.44 -6.02 11.79
N LEU A 192 -38.73 -4.90 11.58
CA LEU A 192 -38.85 -3.68 12.39
C LEU A 192 -40.25 -3.06 12.26
N SER A 193 -40.87 -3.11 11.06
CA SER A 193 -42.26 -2.66 10.87
C SER A 193 -43.29 -3.55 11.56
N GLU A 194 -43.08 -4.88 11.64
CA GLU A 194 -43.91 -5.76 12.46
C GLU A 194 -43.74 -5.49 13.96
N LEU A 195 -42.51 -5.21 14.40
CA LEU A 195 -42.22 -4.89 15.80
C LEU A 195 -42.91 -3.59 16.23
N GLN A 196 -42.90 -2.58 15.37
CA GLN A 196 -43.63 -1.32 15.56
C GLN A 196 -45.14 -1.57 15.75
N ILE A 197 -45.76 -2.38 14.88
CA ILE A 197 -47.19 -2.74 14.98
C ILE A 197 -47.49 -3.51 16.28
N LYS A 198 -46.57 -4.35 16.76
CA LYS A 198 -46.70 -5.07 18.05
C LYS A 198 -46.59 -4.09 19.24
N PHE A 199 -45.69 -3.12 19.17
CA PHE A 199 -45.50 -2.07 20.18
C PHE A 199 -46.71 -1.12 20.27
N ASP A 200 -47.20 -0.62 19.13
CA ASP A 200 -48.34 0.29 19.07
C ASP A 200 -49.61 -0.37 19.65
N ARG A 201 -49.82 -1.67 19.40
CA ARG A 201 -50.90 -2.47 20.03
C ARG A 201 -50.72 -2.57 21.54
N LYS A 202 -49.49 -2.74 22.04
CA LYS A 202 -49.25 -2.83 23.49
C LYS A 202 -49.43 -1.50 24.22
N ASN A 203 -49.17 -0.37 23.57
CA ASN A 203 -49.57 0.94 24.10
C ASN A 203 -51.10 1.09 24.12
N GLN A 204 -51.82 0.64 23.09
CA GLN A 204 -53.30 0.64 23.09
C GLN A 204 -53.92 -0.29 24.16
N ASP A 205 -53.26 -1.41 24.50
CA ASP A 205 -53.64 -2.23 25.65
C ASP A 205 -53.40 -1.48 26.98
N LEU A 206 -52.27 -0.77 27.11
CA LEU A 206 -51.93 0.01 28.30
C LEU A 206 -52.91 1.17 28.53
N ASP A 207 -53.22 1.93 27.48
CA ASP A 207 -54.20 3.03 27.49
C ASP A 207 -55.61 2.58 27.90
N ARG A 208 -55.95 1.30 27.70
CA ARG A 208 -57.22 0.69 28.14
C ARG A 208 -57.20 0.26 29.59
N ILE A 209 -56.08 -0.26 30.08
CA ILE A 209 -55.95 -0.73 31.48
C ILE A 209 -55.82 0.46 32.45
N GLN A 210 -55.23 1.57 32.01
CA GLN A 210 -55.04 2.79 32.81
C GLN A 210 -56.33 3.33 33.46
N PRO A 211 -57.48 3.51 32.75
CA PRO A 211 -58.73 3.91 33.38
C PRO A 211 -59.36 2.81 34.26
N GLU A 212 -59.27 1.54 33.88
CA GLU A 212 -59.80 0.41 34.69
C GLU A 212 -59.13 0.35 36.06
N LEU A 213 -57.81 0.59 36.11
CA LEU A 213 -57.03 0.68 37.35
C LEU A 213 -57.49 1.86 38.21
N SER A 214 -57.77 3.02 37.60
CA SER A 214 -58.25 4.22 38.30
C SER A 214 -59.65 4.03 38.89
N ASP A 215 -60.56 3.37 38.16
CA ASP A 215 -61.91 3.06 38.63
C ASP A 215 -61.87 2.05 39.78
N LEU A 216 -61.00 1.03 39.69
CA LEU A 216 -60.81 0.05 40.76
C LEU A 216 -60.23 0.68 42.03
N GLN A 217 -59.30 1.63 41.91
CA GLN A 217 -58.78 2.42 43.03
C GLN A 217 -59.87 3.29 43.69
N ALA A 218 -60.74 3.92 42.90
CA ALA A 218 -61.88 4.69 43.41
C ALA A 218 -62.90 3.81 44.15
N GLN A 219 -63.20 2.61 43.62
CA GLN A 219 -64.06 1.63 44.29
C GLN A 219 -63.45 1.14 45.62
N LEU A 220 -62.13 0.89 45.65
CA LEU A 220 -61.44 0.45 46.87
C LEU A 220 -61.48 1.51 47.97
N ALA A 221 -61.29 2.79 47.61
CA ALA A 221 -61.41 3.91 48.55
C ALA A 221 -62.83 4.07 49.14
N LEU A 222 -63.88 3.79 48.35
CA LEU A 222 -65.26 3.76 48.85
C LEU A 222 -65.47 2.61 49.87
N VAL A 223 -64.98 1.41 49.56
CA VAL A 223 -65.07 0.25 50.46
C VAL A 223 -64.29 0.47 51.77
N GLU A 224 -63.16 1.19 51.73
CA GLU A 224 -62.46 1.60 52.96
C GLU A 224 -63.24 2.63 53.78
N GLY A 225 -63.94 3.56 53.13
CA GLY A 225 -64.86 4.49 53.78
C GLY A 225 -66.02 3.80 54.48
N ASP A 226 -66.70 2.87 53.79
CA ASP A 226 -67.80 2.06 54.35
C ASP A 226 -67.29 1.20 55.52
N ARG A 227 -66.13 0.56 55.38
CA ARG A 227 -65.49 -0.20 56.47
C ARG A 227 -65.22 0.68 57.69
N SER A 228 -64.82 1.94 57.50
CA SER A 228 -64.66 2.90 58.59
C SER A 228 -65.99 3.22 59.27
N GLN A 229 -67.07 3.47 58.51
CA GLN A 229 -68.39 3.74 59.09
C GLN A 229 -68.93 2.54 59.90
N PHE A 230 -68.84 1.33 59.36
CA PHE A 230 -69.26 0.12 60.08
C PHE A 230 -68.44 -0.12 61.35
N THR A 231 -67.15 0.23 61.35
CA THR A 231 -66.30 0.15 62.56
C THR A 231 -66.78 1.12 63.64
N THR A 232 -67.16 2.35 63.28
CA THR A 232 -67.74 3.32 64.23
C THR A 232 -69.12 2.87 64.74
N GLN A 233 -70.02 2.43 63.85
CA GLN A 233 -71.36 1.95 64.24
C GLN A 233 -71.28 0.74 65.20
N PHE A 234 -70.32 -0.16 64.98
CA PHE A 234 -70.10 -1.31 65.86
C PHE A 234 -69.67 -0.88 67.28
N SER A 235 -68.79 0.13 67.41
CA SER A 235 -68.36 0.61 68.74
C SER A 235 -69.47 1.38 69.47
N GLU A 236 -70.33 2.11 68.76
CA GLU A 236 -71.53 2.73 69.32
C GLU A 236 -72.53 1.66 69.82
N LEU A 237 -72.82 0.64 69.01
CA LEU A 237 -73.68 -0.49 69.39
C LEU A 237 -73.13 -1.28 70.59
N GLN A 238 -71.82 -1.50 70.65
CA GLN A 238 -71.17 -2.13 71.79
C GLN A 238 -71.35 -1.29 73.07
N THR A 239 -71.15 0.03 72.98
CA THR A 239 -71.34 0.96 74.10
C THR A 239 -72.80 0.98 74.60
N GLN A 240 -73.78 0.92 73.68
CA GLN A 240 -75.21 0.80 74.03
C GLN A 240 -75.52 -0.53 74.72
N LEU A 241 -74.92 -1.64 74.27
CA LEU A 241 -75.09 -2.97 74.87
C LEU A 241 -74.49 -3.06 76.29
N GLU A 242 -73.38 -2.38 76.54
CA GLU A 242 -72.79 -2.21 77.88
C GLU A 242 -73.80 -1.50 78.81
N SER A 243 -74.29 -0.32 78.40
CA SER A 243 -75.26 0.48 79.18
C SER A 243 -76.58 -0.25 79.45
N ALA A 244 -77.08 -1.02 78.48
CA ALA A 244 -78.31 -1.80 78.64
C ALA A 244 -78.13 -2.99 79.61
N ASN A 245 -76.90 -3.53 79.73
CA ASN A 245 -76.61 -4.56 80.73
C ASN A 245 -76.53 -3.97 82.14
N ASP A 246 -75.96 -2.79 82.31
CA ASP A 246 -75.93 -2.10 83.60
C ASP A 246 -77.33 -1.73 84.10
N GLU A 247 -78.19 -1.19 83.24
CA GLU A 247 -79.59 -0.90 83.58
C GLU A 247 -80.35 -2.19 83.95
N ARG A 248 -80.11 -3.29 83.22
CA ARG A 248 -80.68 -4.61 83.54
C ARG A 248 -80.20 -5.15 84.90
N GLN A 249 -78.93 -4.96 85.26
CA GLN A 249 -78.42 -5.31 86.59
C GLN A 249 -79.09 -4.49 87.70
N LEU A 250 -79.19 -3.17 87.49
CA LEU A 250 -79.85 -2.26 88.42
C LEU A 250 -81.32 -2.66 88.66
N LEU A 251 -82.08 -2.89 87.58
CA LEU A 251 -83.49 -3.29 87.65
C LEU A 251 -83.67 -4.64 88.38
N ASN A 252 -82.77 -5.60 88.16
CA ASN A 252 -82.79 -6.89 88.85
C ASN A 252 -82.59 -6.72 90.38
N SER A 253 -81.69 -5.82 90.82
CA SER A 253 -81.51 -5.51 92.25
C SER A 253 -82.75 -4.85 92.89
N GLN A 254 -83.46 -4.00 92.14
CA GLN A 254 -84.71 -3.38 92.56
C GLN A 254 -85.85 -4.40 92.67
N LEU A 255 -85.92 -5.36 91.74
CA LEU A 255 -86.87 -6.48 91.77
C LEU A 255 -86.62 -7.38 92.99
N GLN A 256 -85.36 -7.74 93.26
CA GLN A 256 -84.97 -8.53 94.44
C GLN A 256 -85.37 -7.84 95.75
N THR A 257 -85.15 -6.53 95.84
CA THR A 257 -85.58 -5.68 96.97
C THR A 257 -87.10 -5.64 97.13
N THR A 258 -87.84 -5.57 96.01
CA THR A 258 -89.31 -5.55 96.00
C THR A 258 -89.89 -6.89 96.45
N CYS A 259 -89.29 -8.01 96.03
CA CYS A 259 -89.64 -9.34 96.53
C CYS A 259 -89.41 -9.51 98.04
N GLN A 260 -88.39 -8.86 98.63
CA GLN A 260 -88.22 -8.83 100.10
C GLN A 260 -89.35 -8.04 100.78
N LYS A 261 -89.68 -6.84 100.29
CA LYS A 261 -90.80 -6.03 100.80
C LYS A 261 -92.13 -6.79 100.74
N HIS A 262 -92.41 -7.49 99.64
CA HIS A 262 -93.64 -8.29 99.50
C HIS A 262 -93.71 -9.44 100.52
N LYS A 263 -92.60 -10.15 100.78
CA LYS A 263 -92.53 -11.17 101.85
C LYS A 263 -92.84 -10.58 103.23
N GLN A 264 -92.34 -9.37 103.52
CA GLN A 264 -92.58 -8.69 104.79
C GLN A 264 -94.05 -8.26 104.95
N ILE A 265 -94.67 -7.72 103.89
CA ILE A 265 -96.10 -7.37 103.88
C ILE A 265 -96.97 -8.63 104.06
N LYS A 266 -96.62 -9.75 103.40
CA LYS A 266 -97.35 -11.02 103.56
C LYS A 266 -97.31 -11.56 105.00
N TYR A 267 -96.22 -11.34 105.74
CA TYR A 267 -96.15 -11.68 107.16
C TYR A 267 -97.06 -10.78 108.01
N GLN A 268 -97.12 -9.48 107.71
CA GLN A 268 -98.00 -8.53 108.40
C GLN A 268 -99.49 -8.85 108.17
N LEU A 269 -99.87 -9.24 106.94
CA LEU A 269 -101.24 -9.68 106.62
C LEU A 269 -101.65 -10.86 107.52
N LEU A 270 -100.82 -11.91 107.60
CA LEU A 270 -101.07 -13.08 108.44
C LEU A 270 -101.22 -12.75 109.94
N THR A 271 -100.56 -11.69 110.42
CA THR A 271 -100.74 -11.23 111.81
C THR A 271 -102.03 -10.43 112.02
N THR A 272 -102.55 -9.74 111.00
CA THR A 272 -103.85 -9.05 111.07
C THR A 272 -105.03 -9.99 110.87
N GLU A 273 -104.88 -11.05 110.07
CA GLU A 273 -105.87 -12.13 109.94
C GLU A 273 -106.17 -12.79 111.31
N ARG A 274 -105.14 -13.08 112.10
CA ARG A 274 -105.30 -13.58 113.49
C ARG A 274 -105.98 -12.60 114.45
N GLN A 275 -105.84 -11.30 114.22
CA GLN A 275 -106.55 -10.28 115.01
C GLN A 275 -108.04 -10.22 114.63
N LEU A 276 -108.36 -10.49 113.36
CA LEU A 276 -109.73 -10.61 112.88
C LEU A 276 -110.41 -11.89 113.41
N GLU A 277 -109.69 -13.01 113.51
CA GLU A 277 -110.20 -14.26 114.09
C GLU A 277 -110.64 -14.06 115.56
N ALA A 278 -109.86 -13.33 116.37
CA ALA A 278 -110.26 -13.00 117.75
C ALA A 278 -111.55 -12.16 117.83
N ALA A 279 -111.77 -11.26 116.87
CA ALA A 279 -113.02 -10.49 116.76
C ALA A 279 -114.22 -11.32 116.26
N ILE A 280 -113.97 -12.48 115.62
CA ILE A 280 -115.03 -13.41 115.22
C ILE A 280 -115.54 -14.20 116.43
N GLU A 281 -114.70 -14.54 117.42
CA GLU A 281 -115.14 -15.18 118.67
C GLU A 281 -116.12 -14.30 119.45
N GLU A 282 -115.86 -12.98 119.53
CA GLU A 282 -116.78 -11.99 120.12
C GLU A 282 -118.12 -11.91 119.37
N ARG A 283 -118.12 -12.13 118.04
CA ARG A 283 -119.32 -12.13 117.20
C ARG A 283 -120.18 -13.39 117.36
N GLU A 284 -119.58 -14.57 117.55
CA GLU A 284 -120.35 -15.82 117.69
C GLU A 284 -121.17 -15.84 119.01
N LEU A 285 -120.79 -15.06 120.02
CA LEU A 285 -121.60 -14.82 121.23
C LEU A 285 -122.96 -14.17 120.90
N LEU A 286 -122.97 -13.14 120.05
CA LEU A 286 -124.18 -12.46 119.56
C LEU A 286 -125.06 -13.36 118.68
N LYS A 287 -124.43 -14.26 117.92
CA LYS A 287 -125.10 -15.17 116.97
C LYS A 287 -126.04 -16.19 117.64
N SER A 288 -125.86 -16.44 118.94
CA SER A 288 -126.80 -17.21 119.76
C SER A 288 -128.23 -16.67 119.76
N GLN A 289 -128.41 -15.38 119.45
CA GLN A 289 -129.70 -14.70 119.37
C GLN A 289 -130.39 -14.84 118.00
N LEU A 290 -129.71 -15.35 116.97
CA LEU A 290 -130.19 -15.41 115.58
C LEU A 290 -130.80 -16.77 115.20
N LEU A 291 -131.44 -17.46 116.15
CA LEU A 291 -131.87 -18.85 116.01
C LEU A 291 -133.14 -19.06 115.14
N GLU A 292 -133.63 -18.02 114.45
CA GLU A 292 -134.88 -18.05 113.66
C GLU A 292 -134.67 -18.12 112.12
N LEU A 293 -133.49 -17.78 111.60
CA LEU A 293 -133.22 -17.70 110.14
C LEU A 293 -132.78 -19.04 109.53
N GLN A 294 -133.52 -20.11 109.82
CA GLN A 294 -133.15 -21.48 109.44
C GLN A 294 -133.28 -21.89 107.95
N PRO A 295 -134.06 -21.25 107.05
CA PRO A 295 -134.28 -21.78 105.70
C PRO A 295 -133.25 -21.36 104.63
N GLU A 296 -132.47 -20.27 104.84
CA GLU A 296 -131.63 -19.69 103.79
C GLU A 296 -130.42 -20.58 103.43
N LEU A 297 -129.92 -21.36 104.39
CA LEU A 297 -128.71 -22.19 104.29
C LEU A 297 -128.77 -23.24 103.16
N ALA A 298 -129.96 -23.63 102.71
CA ALA A 298 -130.12 -24.58 101.61
C ALA A 298 -129.60 -24.03 100.27
N SER A 299 -129.85 -22.74 99.99
CA SER A 299 -129.50 -22.11 98.69
C SER A 299 -127.99 -22.03 98.44
N ALA A 300 -127.24 -21.54 99.42
CA ALA A 300 -125.78 -21.40 99.36
C ALA A 300 -125.04 -22.73 99.19
N SER A 301 -125.68 -23.87 99.51
CA SER A 301 -125.09 -25.20 99.26
C SER A 301 -125.01 -25.53 97.76
N GLN A 302 -125.94 -25.00 96.96
CA GLN A 302 -126.04 -25.31 95.53
C GLN A 302 -125.10 -24.44 94.68
N GLU A 303 -124.97 -23.14 94.96
CA GLU A 303 -123.99 -22.26 94.30
C GLU A 303 -122.56 -22.77 94.48
N ARG A 304 -122.22 -23.23 95.70
CA ARG A 304 -120.90 -23.81 96.00
C ARG A 304 -120.60 -25.07 95.18
N SER A 305 -121.61 -25.81 94.73
CA SER A 305 -121.40 -26.95 93.82
C SER A 305 -121.07 -26.50 92.38
N GLN A 306 -121.68 -25.40 91.92
CA GLN A 306 -121.45 -24.84 90.58
C GLN A 306 -120.08 -24.14 90.47
N LEU A 307 -119.62 -23.44 91.51
CA LEU A 307 -118.27 -22.88 91.54
C LEU A 307 -117.20 -23.99 91.50
N ASN A 308 -117.42 -25.11 92.19
CA ASN A 308 -116.47 -26.22 92.18
C ASN A 308 -116.37 -26.91 90.81
N SER A 309 -117.46 -27.02 90.03
CA SER A 309 -117.36 -27.55 88.65
C SER A 309 -116.66 -26.57 87.71
N GLN A 310 -116.95 -25.26 87.80
CA GLN A 310 -116.25 -24.22 87.04
C GLN A 310 -114.75 -24.16 87.33
N LEU A 311 -114.34 -24.37 88.59
CA LEU A 311 -112.92 -24.44 88.96
C LEU A 311 -112.23 -25.66 88.34
N SER A 312 -112.90 -26.82 88.32
CA SER A 312 -112.38 -28.05 87.71
C SER A 312 -112.25 -27.93 86.19
N GLU A 313 -113.19 -27.26 85.54
CA GLU A 313 -113.17 -26.94 84.10
C GLU A 313 -111.96 -26.07 83.74
N LEU A 314 -111.74 -24.97 84.48
CA LEU A 314 -110.63 -24.04 84.26
C LEU A 314 -109.25 -24.68 84.52
N LEU A 315 -109.13 -25.56 85.51
CA LEU A 315 -107.89 -26.30 85.74
C LEU A 315 -107.58 -27.26 84.58
N SER A 316 -108.59 -27.99 84.07
CA SER A 316 -108.41 -28.87 82.91
C SER A 316 -108.02 -28.11 81.64
N GLN A 317 -108.51 -26.88 81.46
CA GLN A 317 -108.13 -26.01 80.33
C GLN A 317 -106.69 -25.49 80.48
N LEU A 318 -106.26 -25.15 81.70
CA LEU A 318 -104.90 -24.70 81.98
C LEU A 318 -103.86 -25.83 81.76
N ASP A 319 -104.17 -27.06 82.18
CA ASP A 319 -103.30 -28.21 81.96
C ASP A 319 -103.17 -28.55 80.47
N ALA A 320 -104.27 -28.49 79.70
CA ALA A 320 -104.24 -28.67 78.25
C ALA A 320 -103.37 -27.61 77.54
N ALA A 321 -103.52 -26.34 77.91
CA ALA A 321 -102.70 -25.24 77.37
C ALA A 321 -101.21 -25.35 77.75
N ASN A 322 -100.88 -25.92 78.92
CA ASN A 322 -99.50 -26.20 79.29
C ASN A 322 -98.87 -27.28 78.40
N VAL A 323 -99.60 -28.37 78.11
CA VAL A 323 -99.14 -29.44 77.21
C VAL A 323 -98.92 -28.92 75.78
N GLU A 324 -99.85 -28.12 75.25
CA GLU A 324 -99.71 -27.50 73.92
C GLU A 324 -98.47 -26.59 73.85
N ARG A 325 -98.21 -25.81 74.91
CA ARG A 325 -97.02 -24.95 75.01
C ARG A 325 -95.71 -25.75 75.09
N GLU A 326 -95.69 -26.89 75.79
CA GLU A 326 -94.52 -27.78 75.82
C GLU A 326 -94.28 -28.43 74.45
N GLN A 327 -95.34 -28.81 73.73
CA GLN A 327 -95.26 -29.33 72.38
C GLN A 327 -94.80 -28.28 71.34
N LEU A 328 -95.20 -27.01 71.49
CA LEU A 328 -94.67 -25.91 70.68
C LEU A 328 -93.19 -25.63 70.96
N ASN A 329 -92.76 -25.68 72.23
CA ASN A 329 -91.36 -25.48 72.60
C ASN A 329 -90.44 -26.58 72.04
N SER A 330 -90.88 -27.84 71.97
CA SER A 330 -90.07 -28.91 71.38
C SER A 330 -89.94 -28.76 69.86
N GLN A 331 -91.03 -28.40 69.15
CA GLN A 331 -91.01 -28.08 67.73
C GLN A 331 -90.09 -26.90 67.39
N LEU A 332 -90.09 -25.86 68.23
CA LEU A 332 -89.24 -24.68 68.05
C LEU A 332 -87.75 -25.04 68.20
N SER A 333 -87.40 -25.86 69.19
CA SER A 333 -86.04 -26.39 69.38
C SER A 333 -85.58 -27.28 68.20
N GLU A 334 -86.47 -28.12 67.67
CA GLU A 334 -86.20 -28.96 66.49
C GLU A 334 -85.96 -28.10 65.22
N LEU A 335 -86.78 -27.07 65.00
CA LEU A 335 -86.60 -26.10 63.92
C LEU A 335 -85.27 -25.32 64.04
N GLN A 336 -84.87 -24.94 65.26
CA GLN A 336 -83.57 -24.28 65.49
C GLN A 336 -82.40 -25.22 65.16
N SER A 337 -82.46 -26.50 65.59
CA SER A 337 -81.44 -27.51 65.25
C SER A 337 -81.31 -27.72 63.73
N ASN A 338 -82.44 -27.74 63.02
CA ASN A 338 -82.46 -27.89 61.56
C ASN A 338 -81.92 -26.65 60.82
N LEU A 339 -82.22 -25.45 61.32
CA LEU A 339 -81.66 -24.19 60.79
C LEU A 339 -80.13 -24.12 60.98
N ASP A 340 -79.65 -24.52 62.15
CA ASP A 340 -78.21 -24.63 62.46
C ASP A 340 -77.49 -25.62 61.54
N ALA A 341 -78.10 -26.77 61.25
CA ALA A 341 -77.56 -27.75 60.31
C ALA A 341 -77.46 -27.17 58.88
N ALA A 342 -78.53 -26.55 58.39
CA ALA A 342 -78.57 -25.94 57.06
C ALA A 342 -77.58 -24.77 56.91
N ASN A 343 -77.36 -23.98 57.97
CA ASN A 343 -76.35 -22.91 57.96
C ASN A 343 -74.92 -23.47 57.81
N ARG A 344 -74.57 -24.53 58.54
CA ARG A 344 -73.26 -25.21 58.43
C ARG A 344 -73.03 -25.80 57.04
N GLU A 345 -74.05 -26.44 56.46
CA GLU A 345 -73.98 -27.00 55.10
C GLU A 345 -73.78 -25.91 54.04
N ARG A 346 -74.50 -24.77 54.18
CA ARG A 346 -74.32 -23.59 53.31
C ARG A 346 -72.91 -22.99 53.41
N GLU A 347 -72.34 -22.88 54.61
CA GLU A 347 -70.96 -22.42 54.81
C GLU A 347 -69.95 -23.37 54.15
N GLN A 348 -70.16 -24.69 54.30
CA GLN A 348 -69.31 -25.72 53.71
C GLN A 348 -69.36 -25.70 52.16
N LEU A 349 -70.54 -25.51 51.58
CA LEU A 349 -70.72 -25.32 50.13
C LEU A 349 -70.10 -24.01 49.62
N THR A 350 -70.19 -22.93 50.40
CA THR A 350 -69.57 -21.63 50.06
C THR A 350 -68.05 -21.76 49.98
N TYR A 351 -67.43 -22.48 50.92
CA TYR A 351 -65.99 -22.77 50.90
C TYR A 351 -65.59 -23.67 49.71
N GLN A 352 -66.41 -24.67 49.35
CA GLN A 352 -66.14 -25.50 48.16
C GLN A 352 -66.20 -24.70 46.86
N LEU A 353 -67.12 -23.73 46.75
CA LEU A 353 -67.23 -22.85 45.58
C LEU A 353 -66.02 -21.93 45.41
N SER A 354 -65.51 -21.31 46.48
CA SER A 354 -64.32 -20.44 46.39
C SER A 354 -63.05 -21.23 46.03
N VAL A 355 -62.88 -22.44 46.59
CA VAL A 355 -61.81 -23.37 46.17
C VAL A 355 -61.93 -23.73 44.69
N LYS A 356 -63.15 -23.94 44.18
CA LYS A 356 -63.38 -24.27 42.76
C LYS A 356 -63.09 -23.09 41.82
N GLN A 357 -63.40 -21.86 42.23
CA GLN A 357 -63.04 -20.65 41.49
C GLN A 357 -61.52 -20.48 41.40
N ALA A 358 -60.81 -20.60 42.53
CA ALA A 358 -59.34 -20.55 42.55
C ALA A 358 -58.70 -21.64 41.68
N GLN A 359 -59.24 -22.86 41.68
CA GLN A 359 -58.76 -23.96 40.84
C GLN A 359 -58.86 -23.63 39.34
N ASN A 360 -59.97 -23.04 38.89
CA ASN A 360 -60.15 -22.63 37.50
C ASN A 360 -59.17 -21.50 37.11
N GLN A 361 -58.92 -20.56 38.03
CA GLN A 361 -58.03 -19.42 37.80
C GLN A 361 -56.56 -19.86 37.66
N ILE A 362 -56.12 -20.79 38.51
CA ILE A 362 -54.80 -21.45 38.38
C ILE A 362 -54.70 -22.21 37.04
N GLN A 363 -55.75 -22.93 36.64
CA GLN A 363 -55.72 -23.69 35.39
C GLN A 363 -55.62 -22.79 34.14
N SER A 364 -56.18 -21.59 34.18
CA SER A 364 -55.97 -20.57 33.12
C SER A 364 -54.51 -20.10 33.08
N GLN A 365 -53.89 -19.83 34.23
CA GLN A 365 -52.49 -19.40 34.32
C GLN A 365 -51.51 -20.48 33.85
N VAL A 366 -51.79 -21.76 34.11
CA VAL A 366 -51.00 -22.88 33.59
C VAL A 366 -51.04 -22.91 32.07
N GLY A 367 -52.23 -22.84 31.45
CA GLY A 367 -52.35 -22.82 29.99
C GLY A 367 -51.68 -21.60 29.33
N GLU A 368 -51.67 -20.44 29.98
CA GLU A 368 -50.96 -19.25 29.50
C GLU A 368 -49.42 -19.43 29.58
N LEU A 369 -48.92 -20.05 30.66
CA LEU A 369 -47.51 -20.40 30.80
C LEU A 369 -47.06 -21.48 29.79
N GLU A 370 -47.89 -22.47 29.51
CA GLU A 370 -47.63 -23.51 28.49
C GLU A 370 -47.48 -22.90 27.08
N ASN A 371 -48.35 -21.96 26.70
CA ASN A 371 -48.23 -21.25 25.43
C ASN A 371 -46.98 -20.36 25.36
N ARG A 372 -46.64 -19.65 26.45
CA ARG A 372 -45.40 -18.85 26.53
C ARG A 372 -44.14 -19.73 26.44
N LEU A 373 -44.18 -20.92 27.05
CA LEU A 373 -43.09 -21.90 26.98
C LEU A 373 -42.91 -22.44 25.55
N ALA A 374 -44.00 -22.70 24.83
CA ALA A 374 -43.95 -23.11 23.43
C ALA A 374 -43.31 -22.03 22.54
N THR A 375 -43.72 -20.76 22.69
CA THR A 375 -43.15 -19.62 21.96
C THR A 375 -41.64 -19.49 22.21
N ALA A 376 -41.22 -19.58 23.48
CA ALA A 376 -39.81 -19.53 23.85
C ALA A 376 -38.98 -20.71 23.29
N PHE A 377 -39.58 -21.88 23.05
CA PHE A 377 -38.91 -22.98 22.36
C PHE A 377 -38.72 -22.72 20.86
N GLU A 378 -39.67 -22.09 20.19
CA GLU A 378 -39.55 -21.69 18.78
C GLU A 378 -38.49 -20.58 18.61
N GLU A 379 -38.53 -19.54 19.46
CA GLU A 379 -37.50 -18.49 19.50
C GLU A 379 -36.09 -19.06 19.72
N ARG A 380 -35.94 -19.99 20.67
CA ARG A 380 -34.66 -20.68 20.91
C ARG A 380 -34.20 -21.51 19.71
N SER A 381 -35.13 -22.12 18.97
CA SER A 381 -34.81 -22.88 17.75
C SER A 381 -34.35 -21.96 16.60
N HIS A 382 -34.91 -20.75 16.49
CA HIS A 382 -34.48 -19.74 15.53
C HIS A 382 -33.06 -19.26 15.84
N LEU A 383 -32.84 -18.81 17.08
CA LEU A 383 -31.53 -18.34 17.57
C LEU A 383 -30.44 -19.41 17.45
N GLN A 384 -30.78 -20.69 17.63
CA GLN A 384 -29.84 -21.80 17.44
C GLN A 384 -29.44 -21.97 15.96
N SER A 385 -30.36 -21.76 15.01
CA SER A 385 -30.03 -21.78 13.58
C SER A 385 -29.20 -20.56 13.15
N GLU A 386 -29.46 -19.38 13.73
CA GLU A 386 -28.67 -18.17 13.48
C GLU A 386 -27.23 -18.34 14.01
N LEU A 387 -27.07 -18.93 15.20
CA LEU A 387 -25.76 -19.25 15.77
C LEU A 387 -24.94 -20.23 14.90
N GLU A 388 -25.60 -21.17 14.22
CA GLU A 388 -24.95 -22.13 13.33
C GLU A 388 -24.52 -21.47 12.01
N ASN A 389 -25.33 -20.57 11.45
CA ASN A 389 -24.96 -19.72 10.31
C ASN A 389 -23.74 -18.83 10.66
N VAL A 390 -23.79 -18.10 11.78
CA VAL A 390 -22.69 -17.22 12.23
C VAL A 390 -21.40 -18.00 12.49
N ASN A 391 -21.47 -19.25 12.97
CA ASN A 391 -20.29 -20.10 13.09
C ASN A 391 -19.72 -20.55 11.74
N THR A 392 -20.58 -20.73 10.74
CA THR A 392 -20.17 -21.04 9.37
C THR A 392 -19.46 -19.85 8.73
N ASP A 393 -20.01 -18.64 8.87
CA ASP A 393 -19.38 -17.39 8.40
C ASP A 393 -18.05 -17.13 9.11
N ARG A 394 -17.98 -17.34 10.44
CA ARG A 394 -16.75 -17.26 11.23
C ARG A 394 -15.66 -18.19 10.69
N PHE A 395 -16.02 -19.41 10.29
CA PHE A 395 -15.08 -20.36 9.70
C PHE A 395 -14.56 -19.89 8.33
N GLN A 396 -15.43 -19.35 7.48
CA GLN A 396 -15.02 -18.77 6.18
C GLN A 396 -14.08 -17.57 6.36
N LEU A 397 -14.41 -16.65 7.27
CA LEU A 397 -13.55 -15.49 7.59
C LEU A 397 -12.20 -15.93 8.17
N GLN A 398 -12.17 -16.96 9.02
CA GLN A 398 -10.92 -17.51 9.57
C GLN A 398 -10.05 -18.16 8.48
N SER A 399 -10.65 -18.77 7.45
CA SER A 399 -9.92 -19.24 6.26
C SER A 399 -9.37 -18.07 5.43
N GLN A 400 -10.15 -17.01 5.21
CA GLN A 400 -9.71 -15.84 4.44
C GLN A 400 -8.57 -15.08 5.14
N LEU A 401 -8.62 -14.95 6.47
CA LEU A 401 -7.52 -14.40 7.27
C LEU A 401 -6.23 -15.23 7.15
N SER A 402 -6.34 -16.56 7.12
CA SER A 402 -5.18 -17.45 6.96
C SER A 402 -4.52 -17.28 5.59
N GLU A 403 -5.32 -17.09 4.53
CA GLU A 403 -4.81 -16.89 3.17
C GLU A 403 -4.22 -15.48 2.98
N LEU A 404 -4.84 -14.44 3.55
CA LEU A 404 -4.28 -13.09 3.63
C LEU A 404 -2.94 -13.06 4.37
N GLN A 405 -2.80 -13.79 5.49
CA GLN A 405 -1.52 -13.90 6.20
C GLN A 405 -0.44 -14.52 5.29
N SER A 406 -0.76 -15.59 4.56
CA SER A 406 0.17 -16.21 3.61
C SER A 406 0.61 -15.24 2.49
N GLN A 407 -0.27 -14.32 2.06
CA GLN A 407 0.05 -13.28 1.09
C GLN A 407 0.95 -12.19 1.69
N ILE A 408 0.71 -11.79 2.94
CA ILE A 408 1.55 -10.85 3.70
C ILE A 408 2.96 -11.43 3.91
N ASP A 409 3.06 -12.70 4.30
CA ASP A 409 4.33 -13.40 4.51
C ASP A 409 5.14 -13.49 3.19
N THR A 410 4.48 -13.82 2.08
CA THR A 410 5.09 -13.87 0.74
C THR A 410 5.55 -12.48 0.29
N THR A 411 4.73 -11.45 0.50
CA THR A 411 5.07 -10.06 0.15
C THR A 411 6.26 -9.55 0.97
N SER A 412 6.32 -9.92 2.25
CA SER A 412 7.45 -9.58 3.14
C SER A 412 8.75 -10.25 2.69
N GLN A 413 8.71 -11.52 2.26
CA GLN A 413 9.88 -12.20 1.68
C GLN A 413 10.36 -11.53 0.39
N ASN A 414 9.43 -11.15 -0.50
CA ASN A 414 9.75 -10.41 -1.73
C ASN A 414 10.36 -9.03 -1.43
N GLN A 415 9.86 -8.32 -0.41
CA GLN A 415 10.41 -7.04 0.04
C GLN A 415 11.86 -7.19 0.55
N THR A 416 12.16 -8.24 1.32
CA THR A 416 13.53 -8.54 1.76
C THR A 416 14.46 -8.83 0.56
N GLN A 417 14.03 -9.67 -0.39
CA GLN A 417 14.83 -9.96 -1.60
C GLN A 417 15.09 -8.70 -2.45
N LEU A 418 14.11 -7.80 -2.55
CA LEU A 418 14.29 -6.50 -3.21
C LEU A 418 15.29 -5.61 -2.45
N HIS A 419 15.24 -5.60 -1.11
CA HIS A 419 16.18 -4.83 -0.29
C HIS A 419 17.62 -5.37 -0.41
N ASP A 420 17.81 -6.68 -0.31
CA ASP A 420 19.10 -7.35 -0.52
C ASP A 420 19.67 -7.01 -1.91
N ARG A 421 18.81 -7.01 -2.94
CA ARG A 421 19.21 -6.70 -4.32
C ARG A 421 19.56 -5.22 -4.53
N VAL A 422 18.87 -4.30 -3.86
CA VAL A 422 19.25 -2.87 -3.85
C VAL A 422 20.61 -2.70 -3.19
N SER A 423 20.85 -3.32 -2.03
CA SER A 423 22.13 -3.26 -1.33
C SER A 423 23.28 -3.85 -2.16
N GLU A 424 23.06 -4.95 -2.89
CA GLU A 424 24.07 -5.48 -3.82
C GLU A 424 24.37 -4.50 -4.97
N LEU A 425 23.33 -3.88 -5.55
CA LEU A 425 23.50 -2.88 -6.62
C LEU A 425 24.24 -1.63 -6.12
N GLU A 426 23.96 -1.17 -4.90
CA GLU A 426 24.69 -0.05 -4.26
C GLU A 426 26.19 -0.38 -4.10
N ASN A 427 26.52 -1.58 -3.62
CA ASN A 427 27.92 -2.04 -3.52
C ASN A 427 28.62 -2.16 -4.89
N GLN A 428 27.90 -2.58 -5.94
CA GLN A 428 28.43 -2.60 -7.30
C GLN A 428 28.66 -1.19 -7.85
N LEU A 429 27.75 -0.24 -7.56
CA LEU A 429 27.85 1.16 -7.97
C LEU A 429 29.03 1.88 -7.27
N GLU A 430 29.21 1.64 -5.97
CA GLU A 430 30.37 2.09 -5.20
C GLU A 430 31.68 1.58 -5.80
N THR A 431 31.77 0.27 -6.10
CA THR A 431 32.92 -0.36 -6.74
C THR A 431 33.24 0.26 -8.12
N LEU A 432 32.21 0.52 -8.93
CA LEU A 432 32.35 1.21 -10.22
C LEU A 432 32.81 2.66 -10.05
N SER A 433 32.37 3.35 -8.99
CA SER A 433 32.80 4.71 -8.67
C SER A 433 34.30 4.79 -8.36
N GLN A 434 34.81 3.82 -7.58
CA GLN A 434 36.22 3.70 -7.22
C GLN A 434 37.08 3.37 -8.45
N SER A 435 36.64 2.42 -9.28
CA SER A 435 37.33 2.09 -10.54
C SER A 435 37.39 3.28 -11.51
N ARG A 436 36.30 4.06 -11.63
CA ARG A 436 36.28 5.31 -12.41
C ARG A 436 37.27 6.33 -11.86
N SER A 437 37.39 6.45 -10.54
CA SER A 437 38.36 7.35 -9.90
C SER A 437 39.81 6.93 -10.13
N GLN A 438 40.10 5.63 -10.17
CA GLN A 438 41.42 5.12 -10.53
C GLN A 438 41.77 5.43 -11.99
N LEU A 439 40.87 5.11 -12.93
CA LEU A 439 41.05 5.39 -14.36
C LEU A 439 41.22 6.89 -14.65
N GLN A 440 40.55 7.77 -13.89
CA GLN A 440 40.74 9.22 -14.00
C GLN A 440 42.14 9.66 -13.53
N SER A 441 42.66 9.08 -12.44
CA SER A 441 44.03 9.34 -11.95
C SER A 441 45.09 8.83 -12.92
N GLU A 442 44.88 7.66 -13.53
CA GLU A 442 45.75 7.12 -14.59
C GLU A 442 45.74 8.04 -15.82
N LEU A 443 44.56 8.48 -16.29
CA LEU A 443 44.43 9.41 -17.41
C LEU A 443 45.18 10.73 -17.16
N GLU A 444 45.09 11.29 -15.95
CA GLU A 444 45.86 12.46 -15.55
C GLU A 444 47.37 12.20 -15.58
N ASN A 445 47.84 11.06 -15.08
CA ASN A 445 49.25 10.70 -15.15
C ASN A 445 49.73 10.57 -16.60
N THR A 446 49.00 9.87 -17.48
CA THR A 446 49.34 9.78 -18.91
C THR A 446 49.31 11.15 -19.58
N HIS A 447 48.46 12.09 -19.13
CA HIS A 447 48.45 13.47 -19.62
C HIS A 447 49.68 14.26 -19.17
N ARG A 448 50.14 14.07 -17.92
CA ARG A 448 51.39 14.67 -17.40
C ARG A 448 52.62 14.11 -18.12
N GLU A 449 52.68 12.80 -18.35
CA GLU A 449 53.73 12.13 -19.14
C GLU A 449 53.77 12.64 -20.58
N ARG A 450 52.62 12.70 -21.26
CA ARG A 450 52.50 13.25 -22.61
C ARG A 450 52.98 14.71 -22.68
N ALA A 451 52.64 15.54 -21.69
CA ALA A 451 53.12 16.92 -21.61
C ALA A 451 54.64 16.99 -21.39
N HIS A 452 55.20 16.10 -20.56
CA HIS A 452 56.65 15.99 -20.36
C HIS A 452 57.37 15.57 -21.65
N ILE A 453 56.83 14.59 -22.39
CA ILE A 453 57.37 14.15 -23.69
C ILE A 453 57.32 15.29 -24.72
N TYR A 454 56.26 16.09 -24.79
CA TYR A 454 56.23 17.28 -25.65
C TYR A 454 57.29 18.32 -25.24
N SER A 455 57.55 18.51 -23.95
CA SER A 455 58.63 19.37 -23.46
C SER A 455 60.02 18.84 -23.86
N GLN A 456 60.25 17.53 -23.75
CA GLN A 456 61.48 16.88 -24.19
C GLN A 456 61.69 17.01 -25.70
N LEU A 457 60.65 16.78 -26.51
CA LEU A 457 60.71 16.94 -27.97
C LEU A 457 61.03 18.39 -28.37
N SER A 458 60.44 19.38 -27.70
CA SER A 458 60.78 20.79 -27.91
C SER A 458 62.24 21.11 -27.56
N GLN A 459 62.75 20.52 -26.47
CA GLN A 459 64.15 20.66 -26.07
C GLN A 459 65.11 19.97 -27.05
N PHE A 460 64.79 18.77 -27.54
CA PHE A 460 65.57 18.08 -28.57
C PHE A 460 65.54 18.82 -29.91
N GLN A 461 64.41 19.41 -30.31
CA GLN A 461 64.37 20.26 -31.51
C GLN A 461 65.30 21.46 -31.37
N SER A 462 65.25 22.18 -30.24
CA SER A 462 66.18 23.29 -29.98
C SER A 462 67.66 22.85 -29.96
N GLN A 463 67.97 21.64 -29.49
CA GLN A 463 69.31 21.06 -29.59
C GLN A 463 69.70 20.72 -31.03
N ILE A 464 68.78 20.23 -31.86
CA ILE A 464 68.99 19.98 -33.29
C ILE A 464 69.23 21.30 -34.03
N ASP A 465 68.41 22.33 -33.77
CA ASP A 465 68.56 23.67 -34.37
C ASP A 465 69.94 24.26 -34.02
N THR A 466 70.33 24.17 -32.74
CA THR A 466 71.66 24.60 -32.26
C THR A 466 72.80 23.77 -32.88
N ALA A 467 72.59 22.47 -33.08
CA ALA A 467 73.57 21.59 -33.71
C ALA A 467 73.70 21.85 -35.23
N ASP A 468 72.62 22.24 -35.92
CA ASP A 468 72.66 22.65 -37.32
C ASP A 468 73.24 24.06 -37.48
N GLU A 469 73.00 25.00 -36.56
CA GLU A 469 73.79 26.24 -36.49
C GLU A 469 75.27 25.95 -36.26
N GLY A 470 75.60 25.05 -35.32
CA GLY A 470 76.97 24.59 -35.07
C GLY A 470 77.58 23.89 -36.29
N LYS A 471 76.81 23.11 -37.04
CA LYS A 471 77.22 22.47 -38.30
C LYS A 471 77.45 23.51 -39.39
N ASN A 472 76.58 24.51 -39.51
CA ASN A 472 76.74 25.60 -40.47
C ASN A 472 77.94 26.49 -40.13
N GLN A 473 78.19 26.75 -38.84
CA GLN A 473 79.42 27.41 -38.37
C GLN A 473 80.66 26.55 -38.64
N LEU A 474 80.59 25.23 -38.43
CA LEU A 474 81.69 24.31 -38.75
C LEU A 474 81.90 24.18 -40.26
N GLN A 475 80.86 24.25 -41.10
CA GLN A 475 81.01 24.30 -42.56
C GLN A 475 81.56 25.64 -43.04
N ALA A 476 81.19 26.76 -42.39
CA ALA A 476 81.82 28.05 -42.64
C ALA A 476 83.28 28.09 -42.15
N GLN A 477 83.60 27.44 -41.02
CA GLN A 477 84.96 27.25 -40.54
C GLN A 477 85.75 26.27 -41.41
N VAL A 478 85.13 25.23 -41.97
CA VAL A 478 85.77 24.33 -42.94
C VAL A 478 86.02 25.06 -44.25
N ALA A 479 85.06 25.80 -44.81
CA ALA A 479 85.29 26.62 -45.99
C ALA A 479 86.36 27.72 -45.74
N ALA A 480 86.39 28.32 -44.55
CA ALA A 480 87.44 29.24 -44.13
C ALA A 480 88.78 28.53 -43.88
N LEU A 481 88.78 27.29 -43.39
CA LEU A 481 89.96 26.45 -43.20
C LEU A 481 90.47 25.84 -44.50
N GLU A 482 89.62 25.65 -45.51
CA GLU A 482 89.95 25.23 -46.88
C GLU A 482 90.54 26.42 -47.65
N ASN A 483 89.96 27.61 -47.51
CA ASN A 483 90.53 28.84 -48.05
C ASN A 483 91.84 29.21 -47.31
N GLN A 484 91.91 28.98 -46.00
CA GLN A 484 93.17 29.00 -45.26
C GLN A 484 94.10 27.85 -45.69
N LEU A 485 93.61 26.67 -46.08
CA LEU A 485 94.42 25.56 -46.57
C LEU A 485 94.97 25.86 -47.96
N GLU A 486 94.25 26.63 -48.78
CA GLU A 486 94.71 27.15 -50.07
C GLU A 486 95.85 28.16 -49.83
N THR A 487 95.65 29.16 -48.95
CA THR A 487 96.74 30.06 -48.54
C THR A 487 97.86 29.33 -47.80
N VAL A 488 97.58 28.23 -47.10
CA VAL A 488 98.58 27.38 -46.43
C VAL A 488 99.15 26.31 -47.38
N TYR A 489 98.63 26.17 -48.60
CA TYR A 489 99.26 25.44 -49.70
C TYR A 489 100.25 26.37 -50.43
N GLU A 490 99.85 27.63 -50.67
CA GLU A 490 100.75 28.68 -51.15
C GLU A 490 101.85 28.99 -50.13
N GLU A 491 101.50 29.13 -48.83
CA GLU A 491 102.48 29.26 -47.75
C GLU A 491 103.23 27.94 -47.53
N ARG A 492 102.66 26.72 -47.70
CA ARG A 492 103.50 25.49 -47.71
C ARG A 492 104.48 25.49 -48.87
N LEU A 493 104.14 26.04 -50.04
CA LEU A 493 105.10 26.24 -51.13
C LEU A 493 106.28 27.13 -50.69
N GLN A 494 106.07 28.04 -49.75
CA GLN A 494 107.06 28.98 -49.22
C GLN A 494 107.71 28.55 -47.88
N LEU A 495 107.03 27.72 -47.09
CA LEU A 495 107.31 27.41 -45.68
C LEU A 495 107.55 25.91 -45.44
N ASN A 496 107.33 25.04 -46.43
CA ASN A 496 107.99 23.72 -46.45
C ASN A 496 109.53 23.85 -46.64
N ALA A 497 110.03 25.09 -46.76
CA ALA A 497 111.42 25.47 -46.58
C ALA A 497 111.81 25.81 -45.11
N GLN A 498 110.87 25.88 -44.15
CA GLN A 498 111.10 26.38 -42.78
C GLN A 498 110.36 25.58 -41.66
N LEU A 499 111.10 24.61 -41.13
CA LEU A 499 110.96 23.75 -39.93
C LEU A 499 109.98 24.06 -38.75
N SER A 500 109.10 23.08 -38.45
CA SER A 500 108.87 22.30 -37.19
C SER A 500 108.68 22.88 -35.73
N GLU A 501 107.76 22.23 -34.96
CA GLU A 501 107.74 21.92 -33.48
C GLU A 501 106.72 22.55 -32.45
N ALA A 502 105.56 21.87 -32.23
CA ALA A 502 105.01 21.31 -30.94
C ALA A 502 104.45 22.20 -29.72
N PRO A 503 103.95 21.66 -28.53
CA PRO A 503 102.52 21.78 -28.07
C PRO A 503 102.19 22.10 -26.53
N ALA A 504 100.95 21.85 -26.00
CA ALA A 504 100.32 22.41 -24.74
C ALA A 504 99.63 21.43 -23.68
N LYS A 505 98.89 21.88 -22.59
CA LYS A 505 98.24 21.01 -21.50
C LYS A 505 97.27 21.59 -20.35
N SER A 506 96.18 20.85 -19.92
CA SER A 506 95.73 20.41 -18.51
C SER A 506 94.58 21.00 -17.54
N LEU A 507 93.90 20.12 -16.72
CA LEU A 507 93.11 20.19 -15.36
C LEU A 507 91.59 20.66 -15.19
N LYS A 508 90.86 20.63 -14.00
CA LYS A 508 90.23 19.56 -13.09
C LYS A 508 89.19 20.10 -11.98
N GLY A 509 88.27 19.31 -11.30
CA GLY A 509 87.34 19.70 -10.14
C GLY A 509 86.58 18.60 -9.27
N ASP A 510 85.73 18.94 -8.22
CA ASP A 510 84.99 18.09 -7.15
C ASP A 510 83.78 18.87 -6.41
N ARG A 511 82.90 18.55 -5.37
CA ARG A 511 82.41 17.40 -4.47
C ARG A 511 81.15 17.74 -3.50
N GLU A 512 80.50 16.74 -2.79
CA GLU A 512 79.68 16.69 -1.47
C GLU A 512 78.28 17.44 -1.25
N SER A 513 77.36 17.29 -0.21
CA SER A 513 76.76 16.26 0.77
C SER A 513 75.46 16.84 1.53
N GLU A 514 74.66 16.42 2.58
CA GLU A 514 74.44 15.29 3.59
C GLU A 514 73.10 15.40 4.52
N GLN A 515 72.73 14.40 5.40
CA GLN A 515 71.81 14.36 6.65
C GLN A 515 70.21 14.44 6.64
N SER A 516 69.34 14.17 7.70
CA SER A 516 69.14 13.13 8.82
C SER A 516 67.77 13.24 9.69
N ASP A 517 67.41 12.24 10.58
CA ASP A 517 66.58 12.24 11.89
C ASP A 517 65.05 11.76 12.10
N ALA A 518 64.49 11.66 13.37
CA ALA A 518 63.23 10.92 13.90
C ALA A 518 62.32 11.69 14.99
N GLU A 519 61.33 11.26 15.87
CA GLU A 519 60.70 10.03 16.56
C GLU A 519 59.21 10.34 17.12
N LEU A 520 58.35 9.78 18.06
CA LEU A 520 58.19 8.73 19.18
C LEU A 520 56.67 8.34 19.57
N GLU A 521 56.28 7.88 20.82
CA GLU A 521 55.00 7.12 21.28
C GLU A 521 54.55 7.39 22.83
N GLN A 522 53.60 6.85 23.73
CA GLN A 522 52.74 5.62 24.08
C GLN A 522 51.59 5.75 25.22
N VAL A 523 50.60 4.78 25.39
CA VAL A 523 49.96 4.10 26.64
C VAL A 523 48.91 4.82 27.63
N GLU A 524 47.93 4.30 28.51
CA GLU A 524 47.36 3.02 29.16
C GLU A 524 45.86 3.06 29.81
N SER A 525 45.27 1.89 30.28
CA SER A 525 44.32 1.45 31.43
C SER A 525 42.91 2.06 31.88
N SER A 526 42.01 1.51 32.80
CA SER A 526 41.37 0.14 33.09
C SER A 526 40.26 -0.01 34.25
N THR A 527 39.25 -0.95 34.16
CA THR A 527 38.48 -1.85 35.16
C THR A 527 37.34 -1.49 36.22
N SER A 528 36.21 -2.29 36.17
CA SER A 528 35.38 -3.08 37.19
C SER A 528 34.36 -2.58 38.30
N ASP A 529 33.13 -3.16 38.25
CA ASP A 529 32.13 -3.74 39.23
C ASP A 529 31.74 -3.20 40.65
N SER A 530 30.41 -3.11 40.96
CA SER A 530 29.69 -3.73 42.14
C SER A 530 28.25 -3.19 42.42
N GLU A 531 27.39 -3.94 43.13
CA GLU A 531 25.96 -3.64 43.42
C GLU A 531 25.68 -2.76 44.67
N VAL A 532 24.69 -1.86 44.59
CA VAL A 532 23.91 -1.32 45.74
C VAL A 532 22.46 -1.04 45.30
N LEU A 533 21.46 -1.41 46.13
CA LEU A 533 20.07 -0.96 45.95
C LEU A 533 19.94 0.53 46.30
N ASN A 534 20.15 1.39 45.31
CA ASN A 534 19.97 2.83 45.41
C ASN A 534 19.09 3.30 44.24
N SER A 535 18.11 4.16 44.49
CA SER A 535 17.24 4.69 43.43
C SER A 535 18.05 5.57 42.49
N GLN A 536 18.29 5.09 41.27
CA GLN A 536 19.10 5.79 40.28
C GLN A 536 18.41 7.11 39.91
N GLU A 537 19.01 8.25 40.27
CA GLU A 537 18.51 9.57 39.90
C GLU A 537 19.17 10.05 38.61
N LEU A 538 18.33 10.43 37.65
CA LEU A 538 18.68 10.81 36.29
C LEU A 538 18.12 12.22 36.05
N VAL A 539 18.88 13.09 35.37
CA VAL A 539 18.46 14.46 35.08
C VAL A 539 18.47 14.69 33.58
N VAL A 540 17.39 15.29 33.07
CA VAL A 540 17.18 15.63 31.66
C VAL A 540 17.09 17.15 31.52
N SER A 541 17.79 17.73 30.56
CA SER A 541 17.73 19.15 30.22
C SER A 541 18.25 19.39 28.80
N GLN A 542 17.55 20.22 28.03
CA GLN A 542 18.01 20.65 26.70
C GLN A 542 19.18 21.65 26.77
N GLN A 543 19.51 22.18 27.95
CA GLN A 543 20.53 23.23 28.13
C GLN A 543 21.91 22.70 28.56
N GLY A 544 22.23 21.44 28.24
CA GLY A 544 23.60 20.90 28.21
C GLY A 544 24.31 20.64 29.55
N ASN A 545 23.68 20.95 30.69
CA ASN A 545 24.24 20.73 32.04
C ASN A 545 23.71 19.44 32.71
N SER A 546 23.27 18.45 31.93
CA SER A 546 22.65 17.21 32.42
C SER A 546 23.16 15.98 31.67
N ASN A 547 23.05 14.81 32.31
CA ASN A 547 23.53 13.54 31.74
C ASN A 547 22.75 13.11 30.48
N TYR A 548 21.52 13.60 30.30
CA TYR A 548 20.65 13.25 29.18
C TYR A 548 20.05 14.51 28.54
N SER A 549 19.87 14.43 27.22
CA SER A 549 19.32 15.50 26.38
C SER A 549 17.82 15.33 26.13
N THR A 550 17.33 14.09 26.14
CA THR A 550 15.93 13.68 25.94
C THR A 550 15.48 12.76 27.07
N ILE A 551 14.16 12.64 27.26
CA ILE A 551 13.56 11.80 28.31
C ILE A 551 13.66 10.32 27.92
N GLY A 552 13.52 9.99 26.64
CA GLY A 552 13.67 8.65 26.07
C GLY A 552 15.08 8.09 26.21
N GLU A 553 16.12 8.93 26.05
CA GLU A 553 17.52 8.55 26.31
C GLU A 553 17.72 8.19 27.80
N ALA A 554 17.12 8.96 28.71
CA ALA A 554 17.14 8.65 30.14
C ALA A 554 16.34 7.36 30.46
N LEU A 555 15.18 7.14 29.85
CA LEU A 555 14.36 5.92 30.00
C LEU A 555 15.11 4.67 29.52
N GLN A 556 15.84 4.75 28.40
CA GLN A 556 16.68 3.65 27.90
C GLN A 556 17.81 3.30 28.87
N ASN A 557 18.45 4.30 29.49
CA ASN A 557 19.55 4.12 30.45
C ASN A 557 19.10 3.92 31.92
N ALA A 558 17.80 4.03 32.20
CA ALA A 558 17.22 3.79 33.51
C ALA A 558 17.19 2.31 33.89
N ALA A 559 17.50 2.02 35.15
CA ALA A 559 17.13 0.79 35.83
C ALA A 559 15.67 0.85 36.31
N ALA A 560 15.09 -0.31 36.67
CA ALA A 560 13.79 -0.32 37.34
C ALA A 560 13.91 0.31 38.74
N GLY A 561 12.95 1.18 39.10
CA GLY A 561 12.97 2.00 40.32
C GLY A 561 13.76 3.31 40.19
N ALA A 562 14.20 3.70 38.99
CA ALA A 562 14.88 4.97 38.75
C ALA A 562 13.93 6.19 38.82
N ARG A 563 14.49 7.36 39.16
CA ARG A 563 13.82 8.67 39.09
C ARG A 563 14.43 9.50 37.97
N ILE A 564 13.58 10.07 37.11
CA ILE A 564 13.96 10.91 35.99
C ILE A 564 13.42 12.32 36.23
N TYR A 565 14.28 13.24 36.65
CA TYR A 565 13.95 14.65 36.82
C TYR A 565 14.08 15.38 35.47
N VAL A 566 12.99 15.94 34.98
CA VAL A 566 12.93 16.65 33.70
C VAL A 566 12.88 18.16 33.96
N ASN A 567 13.75 18.93 33.31
CA ASN A 567 13.74 20.40 33.40
C ASN A 567 12.92 21.03 32.25
N PRO A 568 12.49 22.31 32.39
CA PRO A 568 11.71 23.01 31.36
C PRO A 568 12.35 22.96 29.96
N GLY A 569 11.52 22.65 28.96
CA GLY A 569 11.96 22.39 27.59
C GLY A 569 10.82 21.86 26.69
N LEU A 570 11.12 21.71 25.40
CA LEU A 570 10.22 21.13 24.39
C LEU A 570 10.80 19.81 23.87
N TYR A 571 10.28 18.71 24.39
CA TYR A 571 10.71 17.34 24.17
C TYR A 571 9.86 16.71 23.05
N GLN A 572 10.35 16.82 21.81
CA GLN A 572 9.67 16.24 20.64
C GLN A 572 9.98 14.74 20.49
N GLU A 573 9.30 13.92 21.30
CA GLU A 573 9.58 12.49 21.46
C GLU A 573 8.37 11.68 21.98
N SER A 574 8.51 10.35 22.01
CA SER A 574 7.48 9.39 22.42
C SER A 574 8.00 8.53 23.59
N LEU A 575 7.40 8.69 24.77
CA LEU A 575 7.88 8.04 26.00
C LEU A 575 7.34 6.61 26.12
N ILE A 576 8.17 5.64 25.73
CA ILE A 576 7.91 4.22 25.96
C ILE A 576 8.35 3.87 27.38
N ILE A 577 7.39 3.49 28.24
CA ILE A 577 7.65 3.14 29.64
C ILE A 577 7.56 1.61 29.78
N ASP A 578 8.68 0.94 29.52
CA ASP A 578 8.86 -0.52 29.59
C ASP A 578 9.35 -1.02 30.97
N LYS A 579 10.09 -0.17 31.68
CA LYS A 579 10.57 -0.37 33.06
C LYS A 579 9.77 0.48 34.06
N SER A 580 9.66 0.01 35.29
CA SER A 580 9.06 0.79 36.37
C SER A 580 9.96 1.97 36.74
N VAL A 581 9.45 3.20 36.65
CA VAL A 581 10.19 4.45 36.88
C VAL A 581 9.27 5.56 37.41
N GLU A 582 9.86 6.60 37.99
CA GLU A 582 9.18 7.87 38.30
C GLU A 582 9.73 8.98 37.39
N ILE A 583 8.89 9.59 36.55
CA ILE A 583 9.23 10.79 35.75
C ILE A 583 8.66 12.02 36.44
N ILE A 584 9.52 12.97 36.82
CA ILE A 584 9.16 14.12 37.67
C ILE A 584 9.59 15.42 36.99
N GLY A 585 8.62 16.21 36.56
CA GLY A 585 8.85 17.53 35.99
C GLY A 585 9.18 18.59 37.05
N ASN A 586 10.28 19.31 36.85
CA ASN A 586 10.67 20.49 37.61
C ASN A 586 9.95 21.75 37.08
N THR A 587 8.68 21.92 37.45
CA THR A 587 7.80 22.98 36.93
C THR A 587 8.05 24.36 37.53
N GLU A 588 8.90 24.49 38.57
CA GLU A 588 9.19 25.80 39.21
C GLU A 588 9.81 26.83 38.25
N ALA A 589 10.52 26.35 37.21
CA ALA A 589 11.26 27.19 36.28
C ALA A 589 10.60 27.33 34.89
N GLY A 590 9.47 26.66 34.63
CA GLY A 590 8.76 26.72 33.34
C GLY A 590 7.99 25.45 32.97
N SER A 591 7.36 25.47 31.79
CA SER A 591 6.63 24.32 31.23
C SER A 591 7.56 23.25 30.67
N ILE A 592 7.16 21.99 30.80
CA ILE A 592 7.86 20.82 30.25
C ILE A 592 6.92 20.16 29.26
N ILE A 593 7.11 20.44 27.97
CA ILE A 593 6.19 20.01 26.91
C ILE A 593 6.77 18.77 26.25
N VAL A 594 6.08 17.63 26.36
CA VAL A 594 6.33 16.43 25.57
C VAL A 594 5.37 16.42 24.39
N GLU A 595 5.90 16.53 23.18
CA GLU A 595 5.13 16.68 21.95
C GLU A 595 5.41 15.52 21.00
N SER A 596 4.35 14.90 20.45
CA SER A 596 4.50 13.79 19.52
C SER A 596 3.49 13.85 18.37
N SER A 597 4.00 13.81 17.14
CA SER A 597 3.22 13.80 15.90
C SER A 597 3.18 12.43 15.21
N THR A 598 3.96 11.44 15.69
CA THR A 598 4.19 10.14 15.03
C THR A 598 3.92 8.92 15.94
N SER A 599 3.55 9.16 17.20
CA SER A 599 3.27 8.15 18.22
C SER A 599 2.47 8.80 19.36
N ASN A 600 2.03 8.01 20.34
CA ASN A 600 1.48 8.53 21.58
C ASN A 600 2.58 9.22 22.41
N CYS A 601 2.28 10.32 23.13
CA CYS A 601 3.30 10.97 23.98
C CYS A 601 3.79 10.04 25.10
N ILE A 602 2.90 9.21 25.66
CA ILE A 602 3.23 8.15 26.61
C ILE A 602 2.62 6.82 26.16
N LYS A 603 3.42 5.75 26.22
CA LYS A 603 2.99 4.37 25.99
C LYS A 603 3.42 3.48 27.15
N MET A 604 2.45 3.00 27.94
CA MET A 604 2.69 2.19 29.13
C MET A 604 2.83 0.70 28.78
N GLN A 605 4.00 0.12 29.06
CA GLN A 605 4.31 -1.29 28.80
C GLN A 605 4.90 -2.02 30.03
N THR A 606 5.12 -1.31 31.13
CA THR A 606 5.60 -1.85 32.41
C THR A 606 4.46 -2.16 33.39
N ASP A 607 4.76 -2.62 34.60
CA ASP A 607 3.77 -3.04 35.59
C ASP A 607 3.31 -1.90 36.52
N SER A 608 4.19 -0.93 36.79
CA SER A 608 3.82 0.31 37.51
C SER A 608 4.77 1.47 37.18
N ALA A 609 4.26 2.70 37.08
CA ALA A 609 5.07 3.90 36.85
C ALA A 609 4.37 5.17 37.38
N LEU A 610 5.15 6.23 37.60
CA LEU A 610 4.66 7.57 37.97
C LEU A 610 5.11 8.60 36.94
N VAL A 611 4.22 9.51 36.57
CA VAL A 611 4.51 10.70 35.77
C VAL A 611 3.90 11.91 36.48
N ARG A 612 4.69 12.96 36.75
CA ARG A 612 4.20 14.19 37.38
C ARG A 612 4.74 15.43 36.67
N GLY A 613 3.88 16.46 36.53
CA GLY A 613 4.33 17.80 36.15
C GLY A 613 4.75 17.96 34.68
N LEU A 614 4.11 17.24 33.75
CA LEU A 614 4.38 17.34 32.32
C LEU A 614 3.16 17.93 31.58
N THR A 615 3.41 18.65 30.49
CA THR A 615 2.42 18.97 29.46
C THR A 615 2.59 17.97 28.31
N LEU A 616 1.55 17.23 27.97
CA LEU A 616 1.55 16.17 26.95
C LEU A 616 0.70 16.63 25.76
N ASN A 617 1.33 16.79 24.59
CA ASN A 617 0.71 17.32 23.37
C ASN A 617 0.83 16.32 22.21
N ALA A 618 -0.19 15.47 22.00
CA ALA A 618 -0.24 14.60 20.84
C ALA A 618 -0.78 15.36 19.61
N THR A 619 0.12 15.93 18.81
CA THR A 619 -0.23 16.74 17.62
C THR A 619 -0.56 15.91 16.38
N GLY A 620 -0.30 14.60 16.42
CA GLY A 620 -0.59 13.64 15.35
C GLY A 620 -1.87 12.83 15.58
N LYS A 621 -2.05 11.80 14.74
CA LYS A 621 -3.18 10.86 14.82
C LYS A 621 -2.99 9.81 15.93
N TYR A 622 -2.86 10.26 17.17
CA TYR A 622 -2.44 9.47 18.33
C TYR A 622 -3.16 9.89 19.62
N TYR A 623 -3.12 9.03 20.64
CA TYR A 623 -3.55 9.36 22.00
C TYR A 623 -2.41 10.12 22.70
N ALA A 624 -2.68 10.99 23.67
CA ALA A 624 -1.60 11.54 24.49
C ALA A 624 -1.01 10.46 25.41
N VAL A 625 -1.88 9.60 25.96
CA VAL A 625 -1.49 8.50 26.85
C VAL A 625 -2.21 7.20 26.45
N ASP A 626 -1.44 6.14 26.21
CA ASP A 626 -1.93 4.80 25.83
C ASP A 626 -1.50 3.75 26.88
N ILE A 627 -2.48 3.19 27.61
CA ILE A 627 -2.26 2.25 28.71
C ILE A 627 -2.92 0.91 28.39
N ARG A 628 -2.10 -0.12 28.18
CA ARG A 628 -2.54 -1.49 27.84
C ARG A 628 -2.30 -2.54 28.93
N LYS A 629 -1.43 -2.23 29.89
CA LYS A 629 -1.12 -3.05 31.07
C LYS A 629 -0.47 -2.20 32.16
N GLY A 630 -0.48 -2.72 33.38
CA GLY A 630 0.14 -2.08 34.54
C GLY A 630 -0.62 -0.87 35.09
N GLN A 631 -0.13 -0.32 36.19
CA GLN A 631 -0.70 0.85 36.87
C GLN A 631 0.15 2.10 36.61
N LEU A 632 -0.34 3.00 35.75
CA LEU A 632 0.27 4.31 35.53
C LEU A 632 -0.39 5.36 36.45
N VAL A 633 0.40 6.01 37.30
CA VAL A 633 -0.03 7.18 38.07
C VAL A 633 0.37 8.44 37.31
N ILE A 634 -0.57 9.33 37.02
CA ILE A 634 -0.31 10.65 36.43
C ILE A 634 -0.81 11.74 37.37
N GLU A 635 0.07 12.69 37.72
CA GLU A 635 -0.28 13.81 38.59
C GLU A 635 0.14 15.18 38.03
N ASP A 636 -0.56 16.24 38.42
CA ASP A 636 -0.19 17.65 38.18
C ASP A 636 0.16 17.96 36.71
N SER A 637 -0.50 17.27 35.76
CA SER A 637 -0.14 17.26 34.34
C SER A 637 -1.25 17.82 33.45
N ASP A 638 -0.86 18.41 32.32
CA ASP A 638 -1.72 19.00 31.30
C ASP A 638 -1.67 18.10 30.06
N ILE A 639 -2.81 17.70 29.50
CA ILE A 639 -2.88 16.59 28.53
C ILE A 639 -3.87 16.93 27.40
N THR A 640 -3.39 16.88 26.15
CA THR A 640 -4.14 17.24 24.94
C THR A 640 -3.83 16.31 23.76
N ALA A 641 -4.80 16.06 22.86
CA ALA A 641 -4.61 15.20 21.68
C ALA A 641 -5.42 15.64 20.45
N ALA A 642 -4.79 15.76 19.29
CA ALA A 642 -5.33 16.47 18.13
C ALA A 642 -6.24 15.64 17.20
N ASP A 643 -6.52 14.36 17.48
CA ASP A 643 -7.33 13.48 16.60
C ASP A 643 -8.06 12.32 17.28
N TYR A 644 -7.51 11.76 18.36
CA TYR A 644 -8.15 10.67 19.13
C TYR A 644 -8.66 11.14 20.50
N SER A 645 -9.02 10.19 21.37
CA SER A 645 -9.27 10.50 22.78
C SER A 645 -7.96 10.90 23.45
N VAL A 646 -8.00 11.79 24.45
CA VAL A 646 -6.76 12.30 25.08
C VAL A 646 -6.02 11.17 25.83
N MET A 647 -6.74 10.38 26.62
CA MET A 647 -6.21 9.19 27.29
C MET A 647 -7.01 7.93 26.94
N VAL A 648 -6.33 6.79 26.79
CA VAL A 648 -6.96 5.46 26.65
C VAL A 648 -6.40 4.43 27.64
N ILE A 649 -7.30 3.72 28.31
CA ILE A 649 -7.03 2.70 29.32
C ILE A 649 -7.78 1.42 28.89
N CYS A 650 -7.06 0.46 28.29
CA CYS A 650 -7.64 -0.66 27.57
C CYS A 650 -6.97 -1.98 27.96
N GLY A 651 -7.68 -2.86 28.66
CA GLY A 651 -7.21 -4.22 28.99
C GLY A 651 -7.40 -4.59 30.47
N PRO A 652 -7.53 -5.89 30.81
CA PRO A 652 -7.86 -6.34 32.16
C PRO A 652 -6.77 -6.02 33.20
N GLU A 653 -5.53 -5.85 32.76
CA GLU A 653 -4.39 -5.43 33.58
C GLU A 653 -4.09 -3.92 33.48
N ALA A 654 -4.82 -3.17 32.66
CA ALA A 654 -4.64 -1.73 32.51
C ALA A 654 -5.31 -0.97 33.67
N ALA A 655 -4.51 -0.22 34.43
CA ALA A 655 -4.98 0.66 35.48
C ALA A 655 -4.34 2.05 35.36
N CYS A 656 -5.12 3.10 35.64
CA CYS A 656 -4.60 4.45 35.76
C CYS A 656 -5.12 5.13 37.03
N GLU A 657 -4.26 5.91 37.68
CA GLU A 657 -4.67 6.87 38.69
C GLU A 657 -4.26 8.27 38.26
N ILE A 658 -5.24 9.15 38.11
CA ILE A 658 -5.09 10.49 37.52
C ILE A 658 -5.46 11.50 38.60
N ARG A 659 -4.53 12.36 39.02
CA ARG A 659 -4.80 13.35 40.09
C ARG A 659 -4.36 14.76 39.72
N ARG A 660 -5.24 15.76 39.93
CA ARG A 660 -4.92 17.19 39.74
C ARG A 660 -4.50 17.54 38.30
N CYS A 661 -4.95 16.76 37.32
CA CYS A 661 -4.63 16.92 35.90
C CYS A 661 -5.68 17.77 35.16
N GLN A 662 -5.28 18.29 33.99
CA GLN A 662 -6.16 18.93 33.01
C GLN A 662 -6.16 18.07 31.73
N ILE A 663 -7.35 17.75 31.21
CA ILE A 663 -7.54 16.83 30.08
C ILE A 663 -8.54 17.44 29.12
N HIS A 664 -8.07 18.00 28.00
CA HIS A 664 -8.91 18.82 27.12
C HIS A 664 -8.46 18.83 25.65
N ASN A 665 -9.27 19.48 24.81
CA ASN A 665 -9.05 19.64 23.37
C ASN A 665 -8.91 18.31 22.59
N GLY A 666 -9.35 17.18 23.16
CA GLY A 666 -9.44 15.91 22.44
C GLY A 666 -10.56 15.93 21.41
N ILE A 667 -10.32 15.43 20.19
CA ILE A 667 -11.41 15.32 19.18
C ILE A 667 -12.46 14.27 19.58
N TRP A 668 -12.07 13.26 20.37
CA TRP A 668 -13.00 12.28 20.96
C TRP A 668 -13.18 12.51 22.46
N ASN A 669 -12.95 11.48 23.28
CA ASN A 669 -13.19 11.56 24.71
C ASN A 669 -11.99 12.18 25.43
N GLY A 670 -12.20 12.84 26.57
CA GLY A 670 -11.11 13.19 27.47
C GLY A 670 -10.41 11.93 27.98
N ILE A 671 -11.17 11.02 28.61
CA ILE A 671 -10.69 9.69 29.00
C ILE A 671 -11.56 8.62 28.36
N PHE A 672 -10.95 7.61 27.74
CA PHE A 672 -11.64 6.40 27.29
C PHE A 672 -11.13 5.15 28.01
N ILE A 673 -12.06 4.35 28.51
CA ILE A 673 -11.79 3.12 29.28
C ILE A 673 -12.51 1.96 28.59
N SER A 674 -11.78 0.89 28.27
CA SER A 674 -12.33 -0.31 27.62
C SER A 674 -11.71 -1.61 28.13
N ASP A 675 -12.34 -2.72 27.77
CA ASP A 675 -11.79 -4.07 27.87
C ASP A 675 -11.30 -4.41 29.29
N GLU A 676 -12.18 -4.24 30.27
CA GLU A 676 -11.91 -4.37 31.72
C GLU A 676 -10.86 -3.42 32.34
N GLY A 677 -10.44 -2.39 31.60
CA GLY A 677 -9.58 -1.32 32.06
C GLY A 677 -10.15 -0.54 33.25
N LYS A 678 -9.26 0.06 34.06
CA LYS A 678 -9.60 0.65 35.37
C LYS A 678 -9.04 2.06 35.50
N ALA A 679 -9.87 3.02 35.92
CA ALA A 679 -9.42 4.39 36.20
C ALA A 679 -9.91 4.90 37.55
N THR A 680 -9.02 5.54 38.30
CA THR A 680 -9.35 6.42 39.43
C THR A 680 -8.96 7.85 39.04
N VAL A 681 -9.91 8.78 39.08
CA VAL A 681 -9.72 10.17 38.66
C VAL A 681 -10.11 11.10 39.81
N GLU A 682 -9.16 11.83 40.39
CA GLU A 682 -9.42 12.70 41.55
C GLU A 682 -8.91 14.14 41.35
N ASP A 683 -9.71 15.13 41.77
CA ASP A 683 -9.37 16.57 41.72
C ASP A 683 -8.98 17.11 40.31
N CYS A 684 -9.47 16.49 39.22
CA CYS A 684 -9.12 16.83 37.84
C CYS A 684 -10.15 17.74 37.14
N ASN A 685 -9.72 18.44 36.08
CA ASN A 685 -10.60 19.16 35.15
C ASN A 685 -10.60 18.46 33.78
N ILE A 686 -11.77 18.13 33.23
CA ILE A 686 -11.93 17.47 31.93
C ILE A 686 -12.94 18.23 31.07
N PHE A 687 -12.45 18.94 30.05
CA PHE A 687 -13.24 19.97 29.36
C PHE A 687 -12.90 20.12 27.88
N ASP A 688 -13.76 20.79 27.12
CA ASP A 688 -13.58 21.11 25.70
C ASP A 688 -13.14 19.92 24.82
N ASN A 689 -13.66 18.71 25.10
CA ASN A 689 -13.47 17.53 24.25
C ASN A 689 -14.67 17.31 23.30
N GLY A 690 -14.39 16.89 22.07
CA GLY A 690 -15.34 16.77 20.95
C GLY A 690 -16.32 15.59 21.03
N THR A 691 -16.15 14.67 21.99
CA THR A 691 -17.23 13.77 22.42
C THR A 691 -17.42 13.79 23.93
N LEU A 692 -17.08 12.74 24.67
CA LEU A 692 -17.40 12.62 26.09
C LEU A 692 -16.31 13.23 26.98
N GLY A 693 -16.66 13.66 28.18
CA GLY A 693 -15.65 13.87 29.22
C GLY A 693 -14.95 12.54 29.55
N ILE A 694 -15.72 11.52 29.93
CA ILE A 694 -15.24 10.15 30.13
C ILE A 694 -16.18 9.14 29.47
N GLY A 695 -15.63 8.22 28.67
CA GLY A 695 -16.35 7.05 28.14
C GLY A 695 -15.88 5.76 28.80
N VAL A 696 -16.81 4.96 29.32
CA VAL A 696 -16.54 3.66 29.96
C VAL A 696 -17.30 2.55 29.21
N GLY A 697 -16.55 1.68 28.52
CA GLY A 697 -17.07 0.59 27.72
C GLY A 697 -16.51 -0.78 28.11
N LEU A 698 -17.18 -1.85 27.65
CA LEU A 698 -16.64 -3.23 27.61
C LEU A 698 -16.09 -3.72 28.96
N GLY A 699 -16.94 -3.71 29.99
CA GLY A 699 -16.59 -4.15 31.35
C GLY A 699 -15.63 -3.22 32.11
N GLY A 700 -15.38 -2.01 31.57
CA GLY A 700 -14.51 -1.00 32.17
C GLY A 700 -15.02 -0.51 33.53
N LYS A 701 -14.09 -0.13 34.41
CA LYS A 701 -14.36 0.27 35.80
C LYS A 701 -13.81 1.66 36.10
N LEU A 702 -14.69 2.62 36.38
CA LEU A 702 -14.37 4.02 36.65
C LEU A 702 -14.67 4.40 38.10
N ILE A 703 -13.76 5.16 38.72
CA ILE A 703 -13.97 5.89 39.96
C ILE A 703 -13.59 7.35 39.71
N VAL A 704 -14.50 8.29 40.01
CA VAL A 704 -14.24 9.74 39.92
C VAL A 704 -14.56 10.41 41.24
N ARG A 705 -13.68 11.30 41.74
CA ARG A 705 -13.95 12.12 42.93
C ARG A 705 -13.55 13.57 42.75
N ARG A 706 -14.39 14.50 43.23
CA ARG A 706 -14.07 15.94 43.34
C ARG A 706 -13.61 16.59 42.02
N CYS A 707 -13.96 16.00 40.88
CA CYS A 707 -13.56 16.47 39.56
C CYS A 707 -14.58 17.44 38.99
N ARG A 708 -14.15 18.28 38.04
CA ARG A 708 -15.03 19.02 37.15
C ARG A 708 -14.93 18.43 35.75
N ILE A 709 -16.08 18.09 35.17
CA ILE A 709 -16.20 17.57 33.81
C ILE A 709 -17.27 18.42 33.13
N ASN A 710 -16.86 19.40 32.31
CA ASN A 710 -17.75 20.45 31.78
C ASN A 710 -17.32 20.92 30.37
N GLY A 711 -18.23 21.48 29.58
CA GLY A 711 -17.89 22.06 28.27
C GLY A 711 -17.64 21.06 27.13
N ASN A 712 -17.74 19.75 27.38
CA ASN A 712 -17.58 18.73 26.34
C ASN A 712 -18.81 18.70 25.39
N GLU A 713 -18.61 18.31 24.12
CA GLU A 713 -19.67 18.31 23.09
C GLU A 713 -20.70 17.16 23.25
N GLY A 714 -20.33 16.09 23.94
CA GLY A 714 -21.21 15.01 24.38
C GLY A 714 -21.59 15.13 25.86
N GLU A 715 -21.81 13.99 26.51
CA GLU A 715 -22.07 13.91 27.96
C GLU A 715 -20.78 14.00 28.79
N ALA A 716 -20.93 14.40 30.07
CA ALA A 716 -19.84 14.37 31.03
C ALA A 716 -19.27 12.95 31.19
N ILE A 717 -20.15 11.96 31.44
CA ILE A 717 -19.76 10.55 31.58
C ILE A 717 -20.76 9.65 30.84
N ALA A 718 -20.26 8.77 29.98
CA ALA A 718 -21.03 7.65 29.42
C ALA A 718 -20.54 6.30 29.96
N VAL A 719 -21.48 5.41 30.27
CA VAL A 719 -21.20 4.06 30.79
C VAL A 719 -22.04 3.03 30.04
N TYR A 720 -21.39 2.05 29.43
CA TYR A 720 -22.02 1.09 28.52
C TYR A 720 -21.28 -0.25 28.43
N ARG A 721 -21.97 -1.28 27.94
CA ARG A 721 -21.49 -2.66 27.73
C ARG A 721 -20.91 -3.26 29.01
N ASP A 722 -21.80 -3.48 29.97
CA ASP A 722 -21.54 -4.12 31.28
C ASP A 722 -20.47 -3.40 32.13
N SER A 723 -20.24 -2.10 31.87
CA SER A 723 -19.29 -1.25 32.58
C SER A 723 -19.87 -0.64 33.86
N ILE A 724 -18.99 -0.24 34.78
CA ILE A 724 -19.38 0.30 36.10
C ILE A 724 -18.64 1.62 36.37
N ALA A 725 -19.36 2.65 36.80
CA ALA A 725 -18.78 3.90 37.31
C ALA A 725 -19.27 4.22 38.74
N THR A 726 -18.37 4.72 39.58
CA THR A 726 -18.68 5.36 40.88
C THR A 726 -18.19 6.80 40.83
N VAL A 727 -19.07 7.77 41.10
CA VAL A 727 -18.78 9.19 40.86
C VAL A 727 -19.26 9.99 42.07
N GLU A 728 -18.32 10.60 42.80
CA GLU A 728 -18.56 11.25 44.09
C GLU A 728 -18.12 12.72 44.08
N ASP A 729 -19.00 13.61 44.56
CA ASP A 729 -18.75 15.04 44.79
C ASP A 729 -18.20 15.81 43.56
N CYS A 730 -18.66 15.46 42.35
CA CYS A 730 -18.18 16.04 41.07
C CYS A 730 -19.12 17.11 40.49
N ASP A 731 -18.59 18.02 39.66
CA ASP A 731 -19.37 18.97 38.87
C ASP A 731 -19.41 18.53 37.40
N LEU A 732 -20.57 18.05 36.96
CA LEU A 732 -20.84 17.48 35.63
C LEU A 732 -21.65 18.45 34.74
N THR A 733 -21.82 19.70 35.18
CA THR A 733 -22.71 20.67 34.51
C THR A 733 -22.11 21.26 33.23
N GLY A 734 -22.96 21.65 32.29
CA GLY A 734 -22.55 22.43 31.11
C GLY A 734 -21.83 21.64 30.01
N ASN A 735 -22.03 20.32 29.94
CA ASN A 735 -21.71 19.50 28.76
C ASN A 735 -22.93 19.46 27.83
N SER A 736 -22.72 19.41 26.52
CA SER A 736 -23.81 19.62 25.55
C SER A 736 -24.79 18.42 25.46
N GLY A 737 -24.35 17.22 25.82
CA GLY A 737 -25.21 16.05 26.04
C GLY A 737 -25.83 15.96 27.45
N GLY A 738 -25.38 16.77 28.41
CA GLY A 738 -25.72 16.68 29.83
C GLY A 738 -24.75 15.82 30.66
N ALA A 739 -25.13 15.44 31.87
CA ALA A 739 -24.24 14.73 32.79
C ALA A 739 -24.00 13.25 32.42
N TRP A 740 -25.01 12.54 31.93
CA TRP A 740 -25.01 11.07 31.87
C TRP A 740 -25.52 10.47 30.56
N ARG A 741 -24.81 9.44 30.06
CA ARG A 741 -25.36 8.47 29.11
C ARG A 741 -25.16 7.05 29.63
N ILE A 742 -26.25 6.38 30.01
CA ILE A 742 -26.21 5.02 30.60
C ILE A 742 -27.04 4.10 29.71
N VAL A 743 -26.38 3.15 29.04
CA VAL A 743 -26.98 2.19 28.08
C VAL A 743 -26.28 0.83 28.18
N ASP A 744 -26.71 -0.20 27.43
CA ASP A 744 -26.02 -1.49 27.29
C ASP A 744 -25.53 -2.10 28.63
N ASN A 745 -26.41 -2.22 29.65
CA ASN A 745 -26.04 -2.67 31.01
C ASN A 745 -24.95 -1.84 31.72
N GLY A 746 -24.79 -0.55 31.41
CA GLY A 746 -23.96 0.35 32.20
C GLY A 746 -24.55 0.59 33.59
N TYR A 747 -23.71 0.57 34.63
CA TYR A 747 -24.11 0.83 36.02
C TYR A 747 -23.39 2.06 36.57
N VAL A 748 -24.14 2.97 37.19
CA VAL A 748 -23.59 4.19 37.82
C VAL A 748 -24.02 4.29 39.28
N SER A 749 -23.05 4.55 40.16
CA SER A 749 -23.25 4.90 41.56
C SER A 749 -22.82 6.36 41.79
N GLY A 750 -23.76 7.29 41.64
CA GLY A 750 -23.55 8.73 41.84
C GLY A 750 -23.87 9.20 43.26
N LYS A 751 -23.10 10.14 43.81
CA LYS A 751 -23.36 10.75 45.12
C LYS A 751 -22.73 12.15 45.22
N GLY A 752 -23.50 13.15 45.68
CA GLY A 752 -22.99 14.51 45.93
C GLY A 752 -22.65 15.31 44.65
N ASN A 753 -22.93 14.75 43.48
CA ASN A 753 -22.65 15.39 42.19
C ASN A 753 -23.59 16.56 41.92
N ARG A 754 -23.12 17.47 41.07
CA ARG A 754 -23.87 18.57 40.49
C ARG A 754 -24.01 18.29 38.99
N GLU A 755 -25.24 18.29 38.49
CA GLU A 755 -25.64 17.73 37.19
C GLU A 755 -26.48 18.73 36.38
#